data_AF-A0A8H6H1Z3-F1
#
_entry.id   AF-A0A8H6H1Z3-F1
#
_cell.length_a   1.000
_cell.length_b   1.000
_cell.length_c   1.000
_cell.angle_alpha   90.00
_cell.angle_beta   90.00
_cell.angle_gamma   90.00
#
_symmetry.space_group_name_H-M   'P 1'
#
loop_
_entity.id
_entity.type
_entity.pdbx_description
1 polymer ?
#
loop_
_entity_poly.entity_id
_entity_poly.type
_entity_poly.pdbx_seq_one_letter_code
_entity_poly.pdbx_strand_id
1 'polypeptide(L)'
;MSLYRIGVDVGGTNTDAAILDIRAAATSTPGRGVLASHKASTTRDITSGIEAAIRAVLRDSGVDQSGVLSVTIGTTHFINALVEADARRLDRVAVVRLCGPFTRQLPPFSDFPVGLRSILDGGVYYLDGGLEIDGREIEPLNHEQIRQTARDVVAKGINVIALVGVFSPLDHDGKHEEECRRILLQEAPSLQVVCSHDIGPTGFLERENATILNASILRTGHRVKKGFKRAMHRLQLTCPLFLSQNDGTLIDADTAAEFPIKTFASGPTNSMTGAAYLAGLDHKRENVANDEEPQVLVVDIGGTTTDVCALLPSGFPRQAPGFVEVGGVRTAFSMPEVVSIGLGGGSKVQVDPTTQNVTVGPGSVGHLLQQEARVFGGKTLTASDVVVALGKAKLGDPELVKDVPAHIIESGRKELKKMLESVVEQMKVSSAPVHVLLVGGGALLVTEDLAGVDKCIVPIHQGAANAVGAAIAKVSGEIDVVEIPEGRSEKTIVDAACAKAIDMAISKGAAKNDVKIVEITKTPLQYMSNGAMRLQVRAVGHLAIPEELTPPPSPPVISVQETEDDEGEKVGVPDALTPTYKPSLHVDLDAYRPDVQNGTWYLSEVDLEMIATGCGVLGTGGGGPTHHEYLKGLDALRNNPKGRLRVISPKALKDDAMICFGSWYGSPSVINERIAGGNEIVTGINAVNKVVGNKTFDGMYIDEIGGGNGMSAFPPAVHFDVPVVDGDAMGRAYPTMYHATFSVYGHSLTPCVLSDARGNTSVVMSTDNPIRLESLLRTTVIELGLGCAVCANPLPGSVIKSHGVPNTVSQAWYLGRAVHNARRKKTSYVDAIFDVCAGKLLFTGKIVDVRRYIGGGYTMGSVVIAPLSEDERESHKQDVPSDRHMVIPFQNEYLYAALSDADGSEASQQVVCTVPDLISILGQDGEGIGSQDLRYGLRVNVVALPAHPLWKTDKGMKVGGPEGFGLKIPYTGVDNDFVEGRSVIDEFGA
;
A
#
# COMPACT_ATOMS: atom_id res chain seq x y z
N MET A 1 4.04 -26.55 38.63
CA MET A 1 2.92 -26.95 37.76
C MET A 1 3.33 -26.72 36.33
N SER A 2 3.02 -27.65 35.42
CA SER A 2 3.08 -27.38 33.98
C SER A 2 2.00 -26.36 33.63
N LEU A 3 2.28 -25.52 32.64
CA LEU A 3 1.43 -24.41 32.21
C LEU A 3 1.20 -24.54 30.72
N TYR A 4 -0.05 -24.45 30.27
CA TYR A 4 -0.41 -24.76 28.88
C TYR A 4 -1.02 -23.58 28.14
N ARG A 5 -0.77 -23.48 26.83
CA ARG A 5 -1.48 -22.56 25.91
C ARG A 5 -2.05 -23.33 24.75
N ILE A 6 -3.25 -22.96 24.32
CA ILE A 6 -3.89 -23.53 23.14
C ILE A 6 -3.95 -22.46 22.07
N GLY A 7 -3.50 -22.81 20.87
CA GLY A 7 -3.67 -21.98 19.68
C GLY A 7 -4.58 -22.69 18.68
N VAL A 8 -5.44 -21.91 18.03
CA VAL A 8 -6.34 -22.38 16.99
C VAL A 8 -6.23 -21.45 15.79
N ASP A 9 -6.14 -22.00 14.59
CA ASP A 9 -6.17 -21.24 13.34
C ASP A 9 -7.32 -21.74 12.46
N VAL A 10 -8.26 -20.85 12.17
CA VAL A 10 -9.45 -21.14 11.36
C VAL A 10 -9.27 -20.54 9.98
N GLY A 11 -8.82 -21.37 9.04
CA GLY A 11 -8.71 -21.02 7.63
C GLY A 11 -9.96 -21.39 6.81
N GLY A 12 -9.92 -21.10 5.50
CA GLY A 12 -11.02 -21.45 4.59
C GLY A 12 -11.18 -22.95 4.32
N THR A 13 -10.10 -23.72 4.43
CA THR A 13 -10.10 -25.17 4.13
C THR A 13 -10.04 -26.02 5.40
N ASN A 14 -9.14 -25.68 6.33
CA ASN A 14 -8.91 -26.44 7.56
C ASN A 14 -8.96 -25.54 8.80
N THR A 15 -9.37 -26.16 9.90
CA THR A 15 -9.25 -25.65 11.26
C THR A 15 -8.18 -26.45 11.99
N ASP A 16 -7.14 -25.76 12.42
CA ASP A 16 -5.95 -26.34 13.03
C ASP A 16 -5.88 -25.94 14.49
N ALA A 17 -5.52 -26.88 15.37
CA ALA A 17 -5.34 -26.62 16.80
C ALA A 17 -4.04 -27.23 17.30
N ALA A 18 -3.38 -26.57 18.25
CA ALA A 18 -2.19 -27.05 18.93
C ALA A 18 -2.23 -26.69 20.41
N ILE A 19 -1.70 -27.57 21.26
CA ILE A 19 -1.52 -27.31 22.69
C ILE A 19 -0.05 -27.45 23.07
N LEU A 20 0.46 -26.43 23.77
CA LEU A 20 1.87 -26.30 24.12
C LEU A 20 2.06 -26.23 25.64
N ASP A 21 3.10 -26.90 26.16
CA ASP A 21 3.65 -26.65 27.50
C ASP A 21 4.70 -25.54 27.42
N ILE A 22 4.40 -24.38 28.00
CA ILE A 22 5.25 -23.18 27.92
C ILE A 22 6.51 -23.28 28.78
N ARG A 23 6.59 -24.23 29.73
CA ARG A 23 7.81 -24.48 30.52
C ARG A 23 8.72 -25.47 29.79
N ALA A 24 8.15 -26.45 29.09
CA ALA A 24 8.91 -27.36 28.22
C ALA A 24 9.42 -26.64 26.95
N ALA A 25 8.67 -25.64 26.46
CA ALA A 25 9.07 -24.71 25.41
C ALA A 25 10.41 -23.99 25.68
N ALA A 26 10.72 -23.71 26.94
CA ALA A 26 11.94 -23.05 27.38
C ALA A 26 13.17 -23.99 27.45
N THR A 27 12.99 -25.29 27.19
CA THR A 27 14.07 -26.27 27.12
C THR A 27 14.24 -26.75 25.68
N SER A 28 15.48 -27.09 25.26
CA SER A 28 15.84 -27.50 23.88
C SER A 28 15.27 -28.88 23.47
N THR A 29 13.97 -29.09 23.67
CA THR A 29 13.26 -30.30 23.28
C THR A 29 12.94 -30.26 21.78
N PRO A 30 13.06 -31.38 21.03
CA PRO A 30 12.83 -31.41 19.58
C PRO A 30 11.45 -30.91 19.14
N GLY A 31 10.42 -31.03 19.99
CA GLY A 31 9.04 -30.59 19.71
C GLY A 31 8.68 -29.22 20.28
N ARG A 32 9.62 -28.48 20.90
CA ARG A 32 9.41 -27.11 21.40
C ARG A 32 8.16 -26.96 22.30
N GLY A 33 7.90 -27.97 23.11
CA GLY A 33 6.74 -28.01 24.01
C GLY A 33 5.39 -28.31 23.36
N VAL A 34 5.29 -28.58 22.06
CA VAL A 34 4.04 -29.03 21.42
C VAL A 34 3.68 -30.43 21.93
N LEU A 35 2.54 -30.57 22.61
CA LEU A 35 2.08 -31.84 23.19
C LEU A 35 1.14 -32.59 22.26
N ALA A 36 0.24 -31.88 21.59
CA ALA A 36 -0.68 -32.43 20.61
C ALA A 36 -1.06 -31.37 19.57
N SER A 37 -1.41 -31.82 18.37
CA SER A 37 -1.96 -30.99 17.30
C SER A 37 -3.07 -31.74 16.57
N HIS A 38 -4.05 -31.01 16.06
CA HIS A 38 -5.20 -31.55 15.36
C HIS A 38 -5.51 -30.69 14.13
N LYS A 39 -5.90 -31.34 13.03
CA LYS A 39 -6.28 -30.71 11.77
C LYS A 39 -7.58 -31.33 11.28
N ALA A 40 -8.59 -30.49 11.06
CA ALA A 40 -9.90 -30.91 10.58
C ALA A 40 -10.40 -29.96 9.49
N SER A 41 -11.31 -30.42 8.62
CA SER A 41 -11.93 -29.54 7.63
C SER A 41 -12.77 -28.45 8.31
N THR A 42 -12.68 -27.21 7.80
CA THR A 42 -13.45 -26.09 8.34
C THR A 42 -14.95 -26.32 8.11
N THR A 43 -15.73 -26.18 9.18
CA THR A 43 -17.19 -26.35 9.18
C THR A 43 -17.92 -25.05 8.85
N ARG A 44 -19.17 -25.15 8.37
CA ARG A 44 -20.03 -23.96 8.19
C ARG A 44 -20.30 -23.24 9.52
N ASP A 45 -20.59 -24.01 10.58
CA ASP A 45 -20.60 -23.48 11.94
C ASP A 45 -19.17 -23.52 12.50
N ILE A 46 -18.48 -22.39 12.41
CA ILE A 46 -17.12 -22.21 12.88
C ILE A 46 -17.01 -22.47 14.39
N THR A 47 -18.06 -22.17 15.16
CA THR A 47 -18.04 -22.38 16.62
C THR A 47 -17.88 -23.85 16.95
N SER A 48 -18.68 -24.72 16.31
CA SER A 48 -18.56 -26.17 16.46
C SER A 48 -17.22 -26.73 15.95
N GLY A 49 -16.67 -26.16 14.88
CA GLY A 49 -15.37 -26.56 14.34
C GLY A 49 -14.22 -26.29 15.31
N ILE A 50 -14.18 -25.09 15.89
CA ILE A 50 -13.23 -24.71 16.95
C ILE A 50 -13.41 -25.62 18.17
N GLU A 51 -14.66 -25.86 18.59
CA GLU A 51 -14.95 -26.73 19.73
C GLU A 51 -14.41 -28.15 19.52
N ALA A 52 -14.63 -28.72 18.34
CA ALA A 52 -14.13 -30.05 17.98
C ALA A 52 -12.60 -30.10 17.97
N ALA A 53 -11.95 -29.08 17.40
CA ALA A 53 -10.49 -29.00 17.32
C ALA A 53 -9.84 -28.89 18.70
N ILE A 54 -10.35 -28.00 19.58
CA ILE A 54 -9.84 -27.86 20.95
C ILE A 54 -10.08 -29.14 21.75
N ARG A 55 -11.26 -29.75 21.64
CA ARG A 55 -11.59 -31.01 22.31
C ARG A 55 -10.64 -32.14 21.90
N ALA A 56 -10.25 -32.19 20.62
CA ALA A 56 -9.31 -33.19 20.13
C ALA A 56 -7.92 -33.02 20.75
N VAL A 57 -7.36 -31.81 20.76
CA VAL A 57 -6.01 -31.59 21.35
C VAL A 57 -5.99 -31.78 22.87
N LEU A 58 -7.07 -31.44 23.58
CA LEU A 58 -7.20 -31.72 25.02
C LEU A 58 -7.22 -33.23 25.30
N ARG A 59 -7.98 -33.99 24.52
CA ARG A 59 -8.04 -35.45 24.64
C ARG A 59 -6.69 -36.10 24.33
N ASP A 60 -6.06 -35.70 23.23
CA ASP A 60 -4.84 -36.34 22.72
C ASP A 60 -3.60 -35.98 23.56
N SER A 61 -3.59 -34.80 24.18
CA SER A 61 -2.51 -34.38 25.10
C SER A 61 -2.68 -34.91 26.53
N GLY A 62 -3.91 -35.23 26.95
CA GLY A 62 -4.21 -35.73 28.30
C GLY A 62 -3.96 -34.72 29.43
N VAL A 63 -3.90 -33.41 29.12
CA VAL A 63 -3.64 -32.36 30.11
C VAL A 63 -4.86 -32.04 30.96
N ASP A 64 -4.62 -31.53 32.17
CA ASP A 64 -5.66 -30.95 33.01
C ASP A 64 -6.06 -29.56 32.49
N GLN A 65 -7.37 -29.36 32.27
CA GLN A 65 -7.93 -28.11 31.74
C GLN A 65 -7.67 -26.91 32.65
N SER A 66 -7.53 -27.11 33.97
CA SER A 66 -7.21 -26.01 34.89
C SER A 66 -5.77 -25.47 34.72
N GLY A 67 -4.90 -26.21 34.02
CA GLY A 67 -3.55 -25.78 33.68
C GLY A 67 -3.46 -24.94 32.41
N VAL A 68 -4.56 -24.77 31.67
CA VAL A 68 -4.60 -23.96 30.43
C VAL A 68 -4.67 -22.48 30.81
N LEU A 69 -3.62 -21.74 30.45
CA LEU A 69 -3.47 -20.31 30.76
C LEU A 69 -4.22 -19.40 29.80
N SER A 70 -4.35 -19.78 28.54
CA SER A 70 -5.04 -18.99 27.52
C SER A 70 -5.40 -19.84 26.30
N VAL A 71 -6.40 -19.36 25.57
CA VAL A 71 -6.72 -19.81 24.20
C VAL A 71 -6.54 -18.63 23.26
N THR A 72 -5.81 -18.82 22.17
CA THR A 72 -5.67 -17.84 21.09
C THR A 72 -6.29 -18.37 19.81
N ILE A 73 -7.08 -17.55 19.11
CA ILE A 73 -7.74 -17.92 17.84
C ILE A 73 -7.30 -16.97 16.73
N GLY A 74 -6.71 -17.50 15.66
CA GLY A 74 -6.61 -16.85 14.35
C GLY A 74 -7.83 -17.20 13.50
N THR A 75 -8.41 -16.23 12.79
CA THR A 75 -9.55 -16.49 11.91
C THR A 75 -9.64 -15.50 10.76
N THR A 76 -9.97 -16.02 9.57
CA THR A 76 -10.29 -15.21 8.39
C THR A 76 -11.78 -14.86 8.29
N HIS A 77 -12.58 -15.13 9.33
CA HIS A 77 -14.03 -14.99 9.23
C HIS A 77 -14.52 -13.55 9.08
N PHE A 78 -13.81 -12.59 9.69
CA PHE A 78 -14.21 -11.18 9.63
C PHE A 78 -14.08 -10.59 8.22
N ILE A 79 -13.01 -10.92 7.50
CA ILE A 79 -12.77 -10.40 6.14
C ILE A 79 -13.81 -10.93 5.13
N ASN A 80 -14.33 -12.14 5.33
CA ASN A 80 -15.32 -12.74 4.42
C ASN A 80 -16.62 -11.93 4.32
N ALA A 81 -17.04 -11.25 5.41
CA ALA A 81 -18.23 -10.39 5.36
C ALA A 81 -18.08 -9.25 4.34
N LEU A 82 -16.86 -8.71 4.20
CA LEU A 82 -16.52 -7.65 3.26
C LEU A 82 -16.32 -8.17 1.84
N VAL A 83 -15.54 -9.25 1.69
CA VAL A 83 -15.23 -9.84 0.37
C VAL A 83 -16.49 -10.39 -0.31
N GLU A 84 -17.43 -10.92 0.47
CA GLU A 84 -18.73 -11.37 -0.05
C GLU A 84 -19.75 -10.24 -0.22
N ALA A 85 -19.45 -9.02 0.24
CA ALA A 85 -20.34 -7.87 0.27
C ALA A 85 -21.76 -8.22 0.78
N ASP A 86 -21.82 -8.92 1.92
CA ASP A 86 -23.08 -9.43 2.47
C ASP A 86 -23.79 -8.38 3.33
N ALA A 87 -24.84 -7.75 2.77
CA ALA A 87 -25.61 -6.70 3.46
C ALA A 87 -26.22 -7.13 4.80
N ARG A 88 -26.36 -8.44 5.08
CA ARG A 88 -26.86 -8.94 6.39
C ARG A 88 -25.78 -8.87 7.47
N ARG A 89 -24.51 -8.84 7.08
CA ARG A 89 -23.35 -8.85 7.98
C ARG A 89 -22.65 -7.49 8.08
N LEU A 90 -23.11 -6.52 7.30
CA LEU A 90 -22.57 -5.17 7.22
C LEU A 90 -23.59 -4.14 7.75
N ASP A 91 -23.09 -3.15 8.46
CA ASP A 91 -23.85 -2.00 8.94
C ASP A 91 -23.59 -0.77 8.07
N ARG A 92 -24.60 0.10 7.95
CA ARG A 92 -24.41 1.44 7.40
C ARG A 92 -23.60 2.29 8.37
N VAL A 93 -22.67 3.05 7.84
CA VAL A 93 -21.69 3.83 8.61
C VAL A 93 -21.84 5.31 8.27
N ALA A 94 -22.07 6.13 9.29
CA ALA A 94 -21.93 7.57 9.17
C ALA A 94 -20.44 7.94 9.26
N VAL A 95 -19.93 8.71 8.32
CA VAL A 95 -18.53 9.17 8.30
C VAL A 95 -18.45 10.60 8.82
N VAL A 96 -17.68 10.81 9.87
CA VAL A 96 -17.47 12.12 10.50
C VAL A 96 -16.01 12.51 10.34
N ARG A 97 -15.73 13.58 9.58
CA ARG A 97 -14.36 14.10 9.41
C ARG A 97 -14.10 15.30 10.33
N LEU A 98 -13.03 15.23 11.12
CA LEU A 98 -12.44 16.37 11.83
C LEU A 98 -11.34 16.97 10.95
N CYS A 99 -11.70 17.93 10.12
CA CYS A 99 -10.80 18.41 9.07
C CYS A 99 -10.85 19.92 8.84
N GLY A 100 -11.73 20.64 9.55
CA GLY A 100 -12.00 22.05 9.26
C GLY A 100 -12.29 22.21 7.76
N PRO A 101 -11.70 23.18 7.06
CA PRO A 101 -11.95 23.38 5.63
C PRO A 101 -11.21 22.39 4.72
N PHE A 102 -10.28 21.59 5.25
CA PHE A 102 -9.48 20.65 4.46
C PHE A 102 -10.21 19.34 4.22
N THR A 103 -9.67 18.54 3.30
CA THR A 103 -10.13 17.19 3.00
C THR A 103 -11.63 17.13 2.70
N ARG A 104 -12.14 18.11 1.95
CA ARG A 104 -13.54 18.15 1.50
C ARG A 104 -13.69 17.88 0.01
N GLN A 105 -12.63 18.08 -0.77
CA GLN A 105 -12.67 17.92 -2.23
C GLN A 105 -12.92 16.47 -2.67
N LEU A 106 -12.39 15.50 -1.92
CA LEU A 106 -12.64 14.08 -2.13
C LEU A 106 -13.54 13.56 -1.03
N PRO A 107 -14.85 13.34 -1.27
CA PRO A 107 -15.75 12.83 -0.24
C PRO A 107 -15.41 11.38 0.15
N PRO A 108 -15.86 10.91 1.33
CA PRO A 108 -15.81 9.50 1.66
C PRO A 108 -16.46 8.62 0.59
N PHE A 109 -16.00 7.37 0.47
CA PHE A 109 -16.45 6.41 -0.54
C PHE A 109 -16.11 6.78 -2.01
N SER A 110 -15.13 7.65 -2.24
CA SER A 110 -14.73 8.08 -3.59
C SER A 110 -14.17 6.95 -4.47
N ASP A 111 -13.52 5.96 -3.87
CA ASP A 111 -12.88 4.82 -4.55
C ASP A 111 -13.51 3.46 -4.17
N PHE A 112 -14.66 3.47 -3.47
CA PHE A 112 -15.37 2.25 -3.12
C PHE A 112 -16.08 1.64 -4.33
N PRO A 113 -16.17 0.29 -4.42
CA PRO A 113 -17.06 -0.37 -5.36
C PRO A 113 -18.53 0.06 -5.20
N VAL A 114 -19.26 0.11 -6.32
CA VAL A 114 -20.63 0.65 -6.37
C VAL A 114 -21.56 -0.07 -5.38
N GLY A 115 -21.61 -1.40 -5.45
CA GLY A 115 -22.53 -2.16 -4.60
C GLY A 115 -22.11 -2.12 -3.13
N LEU A 116 -20.81 -2.22 -2.82
CA LEU A 116 -20.33 -2.09 -1.44
C LEU A 116 -20.68 -0.72 -0.84
N ARG A 117 -20.47 0.38 -1.57
CA ARG A 117 -20.90 1.72 -1.14
C ARG A 117 -22.41 1.78 -0.85
N SER A 118 -23.25 1.18 -1.69
CA SER A 118 -24.71 1.19 -1.50
C SER A 118 -25.17 0.52 -0.20
N ILE A 119 -24.37 -0.44 0.30
CA ILE A 119 -24.61 -1.12 1.58
C ILE A 119 -24.12 -0.25 2.74
N LEU A 120 -22.95 0.36 2.61
CA LEU A 120 -22.20 0.98 3.71
C LEU A 120 -22.52 2.46 3.94
N ASP A 121 -22.96 3.21 2.93
CA ASP A 121 -23.12 4.67 3.03
C ASP A 121 -24.27 5.06 3.99
N GLY A 122 -23.90 5.57 5.18
CA GLY A 122 -24.80 6.13 6.19
C GLY A 122 -24.83 7.67 6.23
N GLY A 123 -24.15 8.34 5.29
CA GLY A 123 -24.01 9.79 5.22
C GLY A 123 -22.69 10.33 5.77
N VAL A 124 -22.37 11.56 5.36
CA VAL A 124 -21.08 12.22 5.62
C VAL A 124 -21.30 13.53 6.38
N TYR A 125 -20.43 13.80 7.35
CA TYR A 125 -20.42 15.01 8.17
C TYR A 125 -19.00 15.57 8.25
N TYR A 126 -18.87 16.88 8.01
CA TYR A 126 -17.59 17.60 8.09
C TYR A 126 -17.65 18.54 9.29
N LEU A 127 -16.72 18.39 10.21
CA LEU A 127 -16.66 19.15 11.45
C LEU A 127 -15.37 19.96 11.56
N ASP A 128 -15.44 21.00 12.39
CA ASP A 128 -14.29 21.77 12.84
C ASP A 128 -13.38 20.83 13.66
N GLY A 129 -12.07 20.95 13.47
CA GLY A 129 -11.09 20.02 14.03
C GLY A 129 -9.96 19.71 13.05
N GLY A 130 -9.21 18.65 13.35
CA GLY A 130 -8.00 18.25 12.66
C GLY A 130 -6.75 18.93 13.22
N LEU A 131 -5.60 18.30 12.99
CA LEU A 131 -4.30 18.81 13.37
C LEU A 131 -3.43 19.04 12.13
N GLU A 132 -2.39 19.86 12.28
CA GLU A 132 -1.25 19.95 11.37
C GLU A 132 -0.23 18.84 11.69
N ILE A 133 0.74 18.61 10.81
CA ILE A 133 1.77 17.57 11.02
C ILE A 133 2.62 17.76 12.28
N ASP A 134 2.71 19.01 12.77
CA ASP A 134 3.41 19.38 14.00
C ASP A 134 2.50 19.39 15.24
N GLY A 135 1.24 18.96 15.10
CA GLY A 135 0.26 18.88 16.18
C GLY A 135 -0.47 20.19 16.51
N ARG A 136 -0.22 21.29 15.78
CA ARG A 136 -1.04 22.50 15.89
C ARG A 136 -2.47 22.21 15.44
N GLU A 137 -3.46 22.84 16.07
CA GLU A 137 -4.85 22.65 15.66
C GLU A 137 -5.12 23.33 14.31
N ILE A 138 -5.84 22.64 13.42
CA ILE A 138 -6.38 23.25 12.22
C ILE A 138 -7.46 24.25 12.62
N GLU A 139 -8.48 23.74 13.30
CA GLU A 139 -9.55 24.49 13.95
C GLU A 139 -9.85 23.82 15.30
N PRO A 140 -10.28 24.57 16.33
CA PRO A 140 -10.71 23.98 17.58
C PRO A 140 -12.02 23.20 17.38
N LEU A 141 -12.21 22.14 18.18
CA LEU A 141 -13.46 21.36 18.14
C LEU A 141 -14.69 22.21 18.46
N ASN A 142 -15.72 22.07 17.63
CA ASN A 142 -17.02 22.73 17.85
C ASN A 142 -18.00 21.79 18.54
N HIS A 143 -18.14 21.93 19.86
CA HIS A 143 -18.92 20.99 20.69
C HIS A 143 -20.40 20.92 20.28
N GLU A 144 -21.00 22.03 19.83
CA GLU A 144 -22.41 22.00 19.42
C GLU A 144 -22.61 21.35 18.06
N GLN A 145 -21.66 21.56 17.14
CA GLN A 145 -21.64 20.86 15.84
C GLN A 145 -21.55 19.34 16.03
N ILE A 146 -20.73 18.89 17.00
CA ILE A 146 -20.60 17.47 17.36
C ILE A 146 -21.92 16.92 17.93
N ARG A 147 -22.55 17.62 18.88
CA ARG A 147 -23.86 17.20 19.45
C ARG A 147 -24.95 17.14 18.38
N GLN A 148 -25.01 18.14 17.50
CA GLN A 148 -25.97 18.14 16.41
C GLN A 148 -25.76 16.96 15.46
N THR A 149 -24.50 16.64 15.15
CA THR A 149 -24.14 15.48 14.33
C THR A 149 -24.62 14.17 14.96
N ALA A 150 -24.43 13.97 16.27
CA ALA A 150 -24.97 12.80 16.97
C ALA A 150 -26.50 12.69 16.83
N ARG A 151 -27.23 13.80 17.03
CA ARG A 151 -28.69 13.84 16.87
C ARG A 151 -29.13 13.50 15.44
N ASP A 152 -28.44 14.03 14.44
CA ASP A 152 -28.75 13.80 13.02
C ASP A 152 -28.49 12.35 12.59
N VAL A 153 -27.39 11.75 13.06
CA VAL A 153 -27.06 10.33 12.81
C VAL A 153 -28.14 9.42 13.38
N VAL A 154 -28.53 9.64 14.64
CA VAL A 154 -29.61 8.86 15.29
C VAL A 154 -30.95 9.05 14.57
N ALA A 155 -31.27 10.28 14.16
CA ALA A 155 -32.51 10.58 13.43
C ALA A 155 -32.60 9.85 12.08
N LYS A 156 -31.46 9.55 11.43
CA LYS A 156 -31.38 8.74 10.20
C LYS A 156 -31.46 7.22 10.45
N GLY A 157 -31.57 6.79 11.71
CA GLY A 157 -31.58 5.38 12.09
C GLY A 157 -30.21 4.71 11.98
N ILE A 158 -29.13 5.50 11.93
CA ILE A 158 -27.76 5.00 11.90
C ILE A 158 -27.23 4.96 13.34
N ASN A 159 -26.50 3.90 13.67
CA ASN A 159 -25.94 3.67 15.00
C ASN A 159 -24.41 3.57 15.01
N VAL A 160 -23.76 3.51 13.85
CA VAL A 160 -22.30 3.36 13.73
C VAL A 160 -21.69 4.60 13.09
N ILE A 161 -20.62 5.12 13.71
CA ILE A 161 -19.82 6.24 13.23
C ILE A 161 -18.37 5.82 13.00
N ALA A 162 -17.83 6.14 11.83
CA ALA A 162 -16.39 6.22 11.57
C ALA A 162 -15.95 7.68 11.77
N LEU A 163 -15.13 7.95 12.79
CA LEU A 163 -14.62 9.27 13.14
C LEU A 163 -13.17 9.40 12.66
N VAL A 164 -12.90 10.34 11.76
CA VAL A 164 -11.62 10.47 11.06
C VAL A 164 -11.08 11.89 11.17
N GLY A 165 -9.94 12.08 11.84
CA GLY A 165 -9.24 13.35 11.96
C GLY A 165 -8.01 13.45 11.07
N VAL A 166 -7.72 14.65 10.60
CA VAL A 166 -6.44 14.96 9.91
C VAL A 166 -5.31 14.88 10.93
N PHE A 167 -4.27 14.10 10.62
CA PHE A 167 -3.13 13.77 11.49
C PHE A 167 -3.50 13.14 12.84
N SER A 168 -4.69 12.55 12.97
CA SER A 168 -5.13 11.90 14.22
C SER A 168 -4.21 10.77 14.72
N PRO A 169 -3.49 9.98 13.90
CA PRO A 169 -2.52 9.01 14.40
C PRO A 169 -1.35 9.63 15.19
N LEU A 170 -1.16 10.95 15.09
CA LEU A 170 -0.14 11.69 15.84
C LEU A 170 -0.70 12.36 17.12
N ASP A 171 -2.01 12.28 17.36
CA ASP A 171 -2.70 12.89 18.52
C ASP A 171 -2.71 11.98 19.75
N HIS A 172 -1.56 11.80 20.38
CA HIS A 172 -1.42 10.95 21.58
C HIS A 172 -2.12 11.50 22.83
N ASP A 173 -2.42 12.80 22.84
CA ASP A 173 -3.13 13.46 23.94
C ASP A 173 -4.66 13.31 23.83
N GLY A 174 -5.15 12.78 22.70
CA GLY A 174 -6.58 12.60 22.43
C GLY A 174 -7.35 13.93 22.34
N LYS A 175 -6.71 15.00 21.85
CA LYS A 175 -7.30 16.34 21.80
C LYS A 175 -8.51 16.40 20.88
N HIS A 176 -8.51 15.63 19.80
CA HIS A 176 -9.51 15.74 18.72
C HIS A 176 -10.43 14.53 18.62
N GLU A 177 -9.96 13.39 18.12
CA GLU A 177 -10.85 12.22 17.92
C GLU A 177 -11.46 11.71 19.23
N GLU A 178 -10.66 11.51 20.27
CA GLU A 178 -11.14 11.00 21.56
C GLU A 178 -12.11 11.97 22.26
N GLU A 179 -11.80 13.26 22.25
CA GLU A 179 -12.70 14.28 22.81
C GLU A 179 -14.01 14.38 22.03
N CYS A 180 -13.96 14.32 20.69
CA CYS A 180 -15.16 14.29 19.86
C CYS A 180 -15.99 13.03 20.13
N ARG A 181 -15.36 11.85 20.21
CA ARG A 181 -16.02 10.59 20.59
C ARG A 181 -16.71 10.70 21.94
N ARG A 182 -16.05 11.29 22.94
CA ARG A 182 -16.63 11.53 24.27
C ARG A 182 -17.91 12.36 24.18
N ILE A 183 -17.91 13.44 23.40
CA ILE A 183 -19.08 14.32 23.23
C ILE A 183 -20.21 13.61 22.48
N LEU A 184 -19.90 12.87 21.40
CA LEU A 184 -20.88 12.07 20.65
C LEU A 184 -21.60 11.06 21.56
N LEU A 185 -20.86 10.33 22.38
CA LEU A 185 -21.41 9.32 23.30
C LEU A 185 -22.18 9.94 24.48
N GLN A 186 -21.84 11.17 24.89
CA GLN A 186 -22.63 11.90 25.89
C GLN A 186 -24.00 12.32 25.36
N GLU A 187 -24.06 12.74 24.09
CA GLU A 187 -25.32 13.14 23.45
C GLU A 187 -26.18 11.93 23.08
N ALA A 188 -25.56 10.86 22.57
CA ALA A 188 -26.25 9.65 22.13
C ALA A 188 -25.48 8.38 22.56
N PRO A 189 -25.74 7.86 23.78
CA PRO A 189 -25.02 6.70 24.32
C PRO A 189 -25.18 5.38 23.55
N SER A 190 -26.17 5.28 22.65
CA SER A 190 -26.40 4.11 21.82
C SER A 190 -25.50 4.02 20.58
N LEU A 191 -24.75 5.08 20.27
CA LEU A 191 -23.84 5.10 19.13
C LEU A 191 -22.61 4.22 19.37
N GLN A 192 -22.12 3.60 18.31
CA GLN A 192 -20.82 2.95 18.25
C GLN A 192 -19.88 3.84 17.44
N VAL A 193 -18.84 4.38 18.07
CA VAL A 193 -17.90 5.32 17.45
C VAL A 193 -16.52 4.67 17.36
N VAL A 194 -16.01 4.54 16.13
CA VAL A 194 -14.67 4.05 15.82
C VAL A 194 -13.78 5.23 15.44
N CYS A 195 -12.72 5.46 16.21
CA CYS A 195 -11.71 6.47 15.93
C CYS A 195 -10.68 5.95 14.92
N SER A 196 -10.30 6.74 13.93
CA SER A 196 -9.39 6.31 12.87
C SER A 196 -7.94 6.15 13.34
N HIS A 197 -7.51 6.88 14.37
CA HIS A 197 -6.16 6.75 14.93
C HIS A 197 -5.88 5.36 15.53
N ASP A 198 -6.93 4.66 15.97
CA ASP A 198 -6.83 3.27 16.44
C ASP A 198 -6.72 2.26 15.30
N ILE A 199 -7.03 2.65 14.05
CA ILE A 199 -7.14 1.73 12.91
C ILE A 199 -5.86 1.65 12.09
N GLY A 200 -5.34 2.80 11.66
CA GLY A 200 -4.29 2.85 10.65
C GLY A 200 -3.36 4.06 10.78
N PRO A 201 -2.22 4.04 10.07
CA PRO A 201 -1.24 5.11 10.10
C PRO A 201 -1.70 6.33 9.29
N THR A 202 -0.82 7.32 9.15
CA THR A 202 -1.01 8.43 8.20
C THR A 202 -1.17 7.94 6.75
N GLY A 203 -1.98 8.66 5.98
CA GLY A 203 -2.60 8.24 4.71
C GLY A 203 -4.12 8.35 4.84
N PHE A 204 -4.68 9.51 4.49
CA PHE A 204 -6.04 9.89 4.92
C PHE A 204 -7.12 9.01 4.30
N LEU A 205 -7.14 8.84 2.97
CA LEU A 205 -8.17 8.03 2.30
C LEU A 205 -8.06 6.57 2.71
N GLU A 206 -6.86 5.99 2.67
CA GLU A 206 -6.69 4.59 3.01
C GLU A 206 -6.99 4.28 4.49
N ARG A 207 -6.69 5.20 5.42
CA ARG A 207 -7.09 5.07 6.83
C ARG A 207 -8.59 5.27 7.02
N GLU A 208 -9.19 6.25 6.37
CA GLU A 208 -10.64 6.46 6.38
C GLU A 208 -11.36 5.20 5.89
N ASN A 209 -10.94 4.69 4.74
CA ASN A 209 -11.50 3.50 4.13
C ASN A 209 -11.42 2.31 5.08
N ALA A 210 -10.25 2.08 5.71
CA ALA A 210 -10.09 1.03 6.72
C ALA A 210 -11.03 1.22 7.93
N THR A 211 -11.22 2.47 8.37
CA THR A 211 -12.10 2.83 9.50
C THR A 211 -13.56 2.56 9.17
N ILE A 212 -13.99 2.90 7.95
CA ILE A 212 -15.34 2.60 7.44
C ILE A 212 -15.56 1.08 7.40
N LEU A 213 -14.61 0.33 6.84
CA LEU A 213 -14.73 -1.13 6.76
C LEU A 213 -14.79 -1.76 8.16
N ASN A 214 -13.94 -1.33 9.10
CA ASN A 214 -13.96 -1.81 10.49
C ASN A 214 -15.29 -1.50 11.18
N ALA A 215 -15.77 -0.25 11.06
CA ALA A 215 -17.03 0.20 11.62
C ALA A 215 -18.22 -0.63 11.08
N SER A 216 -18.21 -0.95 9.78
CA SER A 216 -19.28 -1.72 9.15
C SER A 216 -19.42 -3.16 9.63
N ILE A 217 -18.39 -3.74 10.25
CA ILE A 217 -18.38 -5.14 10.69
C ILE A 217 -18.46 -5.33 12.21
N LEU A 218 -18.70 -4.28 13.00
CA LEU A 218 -18.79 -4.38 14.46
C LEU A 218 -19.85 -5.39 14.94
N ARG A 219 -21.03 -5.41 14.31
CA ARG A 219 -22.07 -6.42 14.62
C ARG A 219 -21.57 -7.84 14.39
N THR A 220 -20.87 -8.07 13.29
CA THR A 220 -20.23 -9.36 13.00
C THR A 220 -19.14 -9.67 14.04
N GLY A 221 -18.30 -8.68 14.39
CA GLY A 221 -17.36 -8.67 15.51
C GLY A 221 -17.95 -9.25 16.80
N HIS A 222 -18.99 -8.61 17.31
CA HIS A 222 -19.65 -8.99 18.56
C HIS A 222 -20.28 -10.38 18.52
N ARG A 223 -20.86 -10.77 17.38
CA ARG A 223 -21.46 -12.09 17.20
C ARG A 223 -20.41 -13.19 17.21
N VAL A 224 -19.29 -13.01 16.51
CA VAL A 224 -18.17 -13.96 16.50
C VAL A 224 -17.59 -14.11 17.91
N LYS A 225 -17.40 -12.99 18.62
CA LYS A 225 -17.00 -12.99 20.03
C LYS A 225 -17.94 -13.83 20.91
N LYS A 226 -19.26 -13.65 20.77
CA LYS A 226 -20.27 -14.44 21.51
C LYS A 226 -20.14 -15.93 21.19
N GLY A 227 -19.92 -16.27 19.92
CA GLY A 227 -19.65 -17.64 19.48
C GLY A 227 -18.43 -18.26 20.16
N PHE A 228 -17.30 -17.56 20.17
CA PHE A 228 -16.08 -18.05 20.81
C PHE A 228 -16.21 -18.19 22.33
N LYS A 229 -16.80 -17.20 23.01
CA LYS A 229 -17.05 -17.29 24.47
C LYS A 229 -17.98 -18.48 24.81
N ARG A 230 -18.95 -18.79 23.94
CA ARG A 230 -19.82 -19.97 24.07
C ARG A 230 -19.04 -21.29 23.92
N ALA A 231 -18.13 -21.39 22.95
CA ALA A 231 -17.27 -22.56 22.78
C ALA A 231 -16.40 -22.79 24.02
N MET A 232 -15.77 -21.73 24.55
CA MET A 232 -14.97 -21.79 25.78
C MET A 232 -15.76 -22.32 26.97
N HIS A 233 -16.99 -21.83 27.17
CA HIS A 233 -17.87 -22.28 28.25
C HIS A 233 -18.25 -23.77 28.12
N ARG A 234 -18.60 -24.24 26.91
CA ARG A 234 -18.93 -25.66 26.65
C ARG A 234 -17.75 -26.60 26.84
N LEU A 235 -16.54 -26.10 26.61
CA LEU A 235 -15.28 -26.81 26.85
C LEU A 235 -14.81 -26.73 28.31
N GLN A 236 -15.52 -26.00 29.18
CA GLN A 236 -15.19 -25.78 30.59
C GLN A 236 -13.84 -25.07 30.81
N LEU A 237 -13.41 -24.26 29.84
CA LEU A 237 -12.19 -23.45 29.93
C LEU A 237 -12.49 -22.09 30.56
N THR A 238 -11.82 -21.77 31.68
CA THR A 238 -12.00 -20.50 32.41
C THR A 238 -10.91 -19.46 32.14
N CYS A 239 -10.03 -19.73 31.18
CA CYS A 239 -8.90 -18.87 30.86
C CYS A 239 -9.27 -17.72 29.92
N PRO A 240 -8.43 -16.66 29.84
CA PRO A 240 -8.60 -15.59 28.87
C PRO A 240 -8.56 -16.10 27.42
N LEU A 241 -9.39 -15.46 26.58
CA LEU A 241 -9.48 -15.69 25.14
C LEU A 241 -8.87 -14.51 24.39
N PHE A 242 -7.89 -14.80 23.54
CA PHE A 242 -7.24 -13.83 22.66
C PHE A 242 -7.49 -14.17 21.19
N LEU A 243 -7.31 -13.18 20.32
CA LEU A 243 -7.21 -13.36 18.89
C LEU A 243 -5.82 -12.94 18.40
N SER A 244 -5.37 -13.60 17.34
CA SER A 244 -4.14 -13.21 16.64
C SER A 244 -4.40 -12.00 15.75
N GLN A 245 -3.54 -11.00 15.87
CA GLN A 245 -3.51 -9.83 15.00
C GLN A 245 -2.72 -10.10 13.72
N ASN A 246 -2.94 -9.24 12.71
CA ASN A 246 -2.25 -9.27 11.42
C ASN A 246 -0.72 -9.17 11.58
N ASP A 247 -0.22 -8.49 12.61
CA ASP A 247 1.19 -8.16 12.77
C ASP A 247 1.97 -9.14 13.67
N GLY A 248 1.37 -10.25 14.05
CA GLY A 248 1.98 -11.31 14.87
C GLY A 248 1.71 -11.19 16.36
N THR A 249 0.86 -10.24 16.75
CA THR A 249 0.59 -9.95 18.17
C THR A 249 -0.78 -10.43 18.62
N LEU A 250 -1.06 -10.28 19.91
CA LEU A 250 -2.31 -10.67 20.55
C LEU A 250 -3.17 -9.47 20.87
N ILE A 251 -4.48 -9.65 20.64
CA ILE A 251 -5.53 -8.76 21.10
C ILE A 251 -6.55 -9.58 21.91
N ASP A 252 -7.08 -9.05 23.00
CA ASP A 252 -8.14 -9.75 23.73
C ASP A 252 -9.44 -9.79 22.91
N ALA A 253 -10.29 -10.78 23.17
CA ALA A 253 -11.49 -10.98 22.37
C ALA A 253 -12.54 -9.86 22.47
N ASP A 254 -12.53 -9.05 23.53
CA ASP A 254 -13.44 -7.91 23.64
C ASP A 254 -12.96 -6.76 22.75
N THR A 255 -11.67 -6.39 22.84
CA THR A 255 -11.04 -5.38 21.97
C THR A 255 -11.03 -5.81 20.50
N ALA A 256 -10.82 -7.10 20.19
CA ALA A 256 -10.85 -7.60 18.82
C ALA A 256 -12.22 -7.44 18.14
N ALA A 257 -13.30 -7.46 18.92
CA ALA A 257 -14.64 -7.22 18.40
C ALA A 257 -14.91 -5.73 18.08
N GLU A 258 -14.14 -4.82 18.68
CA GLU A 258 -14.16 -3.38 18.40
C GLU A 258 -13.26 -3.04 17.19
N PHE A 259 -12.21 -3.84 16.98
CA PHE A 259 -11.28 -3.68 15.85
C PHE A 259 -11.09 -4.96 15.00
N PRO A 260 -12.15 -5.54 14.41
CA PRO A 260 -12.01 -6.81 13.70
C PRO A 260 -11.02 -6.76 12.52
N ILE A 261 -10.81 -5.59 11.90
CA ILE A 261 -9.87 -5.40 10.79
C ILE A 261 -8.43 -5.78 11.14
N LYS A 262 -8.06 -5.67 12.43
CA LYS A 262 -6.72 -6.04 12.94
C LYS A 262 -6.46 -7.54 12.93
N THR A 263 -7.44 -8.37 12.53
CA THR A 263 -7.35 -9.85 12.55
C THR A 263 -7.51 -10.49 11.17
N PHE A 264 -7.70 -9.70 10.10
CA PHE A 264 -7.95 -10.18 8.72
C PHE A 264 -6.88 -11.12 8.15
N ALA A 265 -5.62 -10.92 8.51
CA ALA A 265 -4.46 -11.64 8.00
C ALA A 265 -3.77 -12.48 9.10
N SER A 266 -4.53 -12.94 10.09
CA SER A 266 -3.98 -13.73 11.19
C SER A 266 -3.36 -15.05 10.74
N GLY A 267 -3.91 -15.70 9.70
CA GLY A 267 -3.47 -17.02 9.21
C GLY A 267 -2.01 -17.02 8.75
N PRO A 268 -1.64 -16.25 7.70
CA PRO A 268 -0.26 -16.16 7.25
C PRO A 268 0.70 -15.78 8.39
N THR A 269 0.31 -14.82 9.20
CA THR A 269 1.09 -14.34 10.34
C THR A 269 1.33 -15.40 11.41
N ASN A 270 0.31 -16.18 11.72
CA ASN A 270 0.41 -17.32 12.62
C ASN A 270 1.37 -18.38 12.05
N SER A 271 1.25 -18.71 10.76
CA SER A 271 2.19 -19.64 10.11
C SER A 271 3.62 -19.15 10.22
N MET A 272 3.85 -17.85 10.02
CA MET A 272 5.17 -17.22 10.10
C MET A 272 5.79 -17.31 11.49
N THR A 273 5.08 -16.81 12.51
CA THR A 273 5.60 -16.77 13.89
C THR A 273 5.76 -18.18 14.45
N GLY A 274 4.83 -19.08 14.13
CA GLY A 274 4.91 -20.48 14.51
C GLY A 274 6.06 -21.22 13.83
N ALA A 275 6.30 -20.99 12.54
CA ALA A 275 7.46 -21.54 11.83
C ALA A 275 8.77 -21.13 12.49
N ALA A 276 8.93 -19.83 12.78
CA ALA A 276 10.12 -19.29 13.44
C ALA A 276 10.35 -19.91 14.83
N TYR A 277 9.28 -20.05 15.61
CA TYR A 277 9.31 -20.67 16.93
C TYR A 277 9.67 -22.16 16.87
N LEU A 278 9.06 -22.92 15.96
CA LEU A 278 9.35 -24.35 15.79
C LEU A 278 10.78 -24.60 15.27
N ALA A 279 11.30 -23.67 14.46
CA ALA A 279 12.69 -23.69 13.99
C ALA A 279 13.69 -23.26 15.07
N GLY A 280 13.24 -22.72 16.21
CA GLY A 280 14.07 -22.25 17.31
C GLY A 280 14.84 -20.95 17.02
N LEU A 281 14.33 -20.11 16.11
CA LEU A 281 14.95 -18.84 15.75
C LEU A 281 14.72 -17.72 16.78
N ASP A 282 13.87 -17.95 17.77
CA ASP A 282 13.49 -17.00 18.82
C ASP A 282 14.42 -17.02 20.05
N HIS A 283 15.18 -18.10 20.26
CA HIS A 283 16.25 -18.15 21.28
C HIS A 283 17.44 -17.32 20.79
N LYS A 284 17.75 -16.22 21.48
CA LYS A 284 18.80 -15.27 21.08
C LYS A 284 20.12 -15.97 20.70
N ARG A 285 20.66 -15.56 19.56
CA ARG A 285 22.09 -15.58 19.25
C ARG A 285 22.76 -14.40 19.95
N GLU A 286 22.97 -14.48 21.26
CA GLU A 286 23.83 -13.51 21.95
C GLU A 286 25.28 -13.76 21.48
N ASN A 287 25.86 -12.78 20.76
CA ASN A 287 27.27 -12.70 20.30
C ASN A 287 27.60 -13.10 18.85
N VAL A 288 26.86 -12.63 17.84
CA VAL A 288 27.44 -12.44 16.50
C VAL A 288 27.35 -10.97 16.11
N ALA A 289 28.13 -10.13 16.79
CA ALA A 289 28.47 -8.83 16.25
C ALA A 289 29.51 -9.07 15.15
N ASN A 290 29.07 -9.12 13.89
CA ASN A 290 29.81 -8.72 12.67
C ASN A 290 29.47 -9.51 11.39
N ASP A 291 28.64 -10.56 11.42
CA ASP A 291 28.13 -11.19 10.18
C ASP A 291 26.67 -10.77 9.94
N GLU A 292 26.36 -10.23 8.77
CA GLU A 292 24.98 -9.94 8.34
C GLU A 292 24.19 -11.26 8.36
N GLU A 293 23.20 -11.38 9.26
CA GLU A 293 22.38 -12.57 9.32
C GLU A 293 21.52 -12.71 8.06
N PRO A 294 21.43 -13.91 7.46
CA PRO A 294 20.59 -14.16 6.29
C PRO A 294 19.14 -13.81 6.59
N GLN A 295 18.46 -13.15 5.65
CA GLN A 295 17.01 -12.95 5.72
C GLN A 295 16.31 -14.30 5.84
N VAL A 296 15.25 -14.36 6.65
CA VAL A 296 14.43 -15.57 6.80
C VAL A 296 13.10 -15.38 6.07
N LEU A 297 12.77 -16.34 5.20
CA LEU A 297 11.48 -16.42 4.53
C LEU A 297 10.68 -17.61 5.06
N VAL A 298 9.37 -17.46 5.18
CA VAL A 298 8.45 -18.55 5.50
C VAL A 298 7.63 -18.86 4.26
N VAL A 299 7.63 -20.12 3.86
CA VAL A 299 6.88 -20.63 2.71
C VAL A 299 5.87 -21.63 3.25
N ASP A 300 4.61 -21.21 3.35
CA ASP A 300 3.49 -22.03 3.80
C ASP A 300 2.80 -22.64 2.58
N ILE A 301 2.98 -23.94 2.38
CA ILE A 301 2.42 -24.66 1.23
C ILE A 301 1.19 -25.42 1.68
N GLY A 302 0.03 -24.99 1.19
CA GLY A 302 -1.27 -25.62 1.41
C GLY A 302 -1.64 -26.67 0.37
N GLY A 303 -2.93 -27.02 0.34
CA GLY A 303 -3.51 -27.88 -0.69
C GLY A 303 -3.80 -27.15 -2.00
N THR A 304 -3.96 -25.82 -1.96
CA THR A 304 -4.38 -24.97 -3.09
C THR A 304 -3.36 -23.90 -3.45
N THR A 305 -2.71 -23.33 -2.43
CA THR A 305 -1.90 -22.12 -2.54
C THR A 305 -0.63 -22.24 -1.72
N THR A 306 0.38 -21.47 -2.12
CA THR A 306 1.63 -21.28 -1.39
C THR A 306 1.71 -19.81 -1.03
N ASP A 307 1.85 -19.53 0.26
CA ASP A 307 1.99 -18.17 0.79
C ASP A 307 3.42 -17.96 1.26
N VAL A 308 4.08 -16.93 0.74
CA VAL A 308 5.48 -16.60 1.07
C VAL A 308 5.57 -15.24 1.72
N CYS A 309 6.28 -15.21 2.84
CA CYS A 309 6.42 -14.03 3.67
C CYS A 309 7.85 -13.88 4.19
N ALA A 310 8.27 -12.64 4.44
CA ALA A 310 9.58 -12.36 5.06
C ALA A 310 9.43 -12.14 6.56
N LEU A 311 10.36 -12.67 7.34
CA LEU A 311 10.54 -12.35 8.75
C LEU A 311 11.61 -11.27 8.92
N LEU A 312 11.30 -10.28 9.75
CA LEU A 312 12.26 -9.31 10.25
C LEU A 312 13.22 -9.99 11.25
N PRO A 313 14.43 -9.44 11.48
CA PRO A 313 15.35 -9.93 12.51
C PRO A 313 14.74 -10.00 13.91
N SER A 314 13.70 -9.21 14.16
CA SER A 314 12.91 -9.24 15.39
C SER A 314 12.07 -10.51 15.57
N GLY A 315 11.90 -11.32 14.52
CA GLY A 315 11.03 -12.49 14.46
C GLY A 315 9.59 -12.19 14.08
N PHE A 316 9.30 -10.96 13.64
CA PHE A 316 7.96 -10.53 13.20
C PHE A 316 7.80 -10.53 11.68
N PRO A 317 6.57 -10.69 11.17
CA PRO A 317 6.29 -10.50 9.75
C PRO A 317 6.72 -9.12 9.26
N ARG A 318 7.35 -9.07 8.08
CA ARG A 318 7.49 -7.82 7.33
C ARG A 318 6.11 -7.32 6.92
N GLN A 319 5.83 -6.03 7.11
CA GLN A 319 4.54 -5.44 6.76
C GLN A 319 4.49 -5.02 5.29
N ALA A 320 3.29 -5.06 4.71
CA ALA A 320 3.05 -4.57 3.35
C ALA A 320 3.31 -3.06 3.29
N PRO A 321 4.14 -2.57 2.36
CA PRO A 321 4.39 -1.14 2.21
C PRO A 321 3.22 -0.45 1.50
N GLY A 322 2.77 0.69 2.01
CA GLY A 322 1.72 1.51 1.37
C GLY A 322 0.32 1.05 1.72
N PHE A 323 -0.50 0.73 0.71
CA PHE A 323 -1.90 0.34 0.89
C PHE A 323 -2.11 -1.13 0.50
N VAL A 324 -3.15 -1.73 1.09
CA VAL A 324 -3.64 -3.07 0.73
C VAL A 324 -5.08 -2.95 0.24
N GLU A 325 -5.44 -3.74 -0.77
CA GLU A 325 -6.80 -3.74 -1.31
C GLU A 325 -7.63 -4.83 -0.61
N VAL A 326 -8.73 -4.44 0.04
CA VAL A 326 -9.67 -5.37 0.70
C VAL A 326 -11.05 -5.16 0.09
N GLY A 327 -11.59 -6.19 -0.56
CA GLY A 327 -12.92 -6.12 -1.19
C GLY A 327 -13.02 -5.01 -2.26
N GLY A 328 -11.93 -4.73 -3.00
CA GLY A 328 -11.88 -3.68 -4.01
C GLY A 328 -11.67 -2.26 -3.45
N VAL A 329 -11.38 -2.12 -2.15
CA VAL A 329 -11.17 -0.84 -1.46
C VAL A 329 -9.71 -0.72 -1.04
N ARG A 330 -9.06 0.41 -1.34
CA ARG A 330 -7.70 0.71 -0.85
C ARG A 330 -7.72 1.06 0.63
N THR A 331 -6.91 0.38 1.43
CA THR A 331 -6.89 0.53 2.89
C THR A 331 -5.47 0.56 3.45
N ALA A 332 -5.31 1.21 4.61
CA ALA A 332 -4.03 1.30 5.33
C ALA A 332 -4.21 0.88 6.79
N PHE A 333 -3.64 -0.26 7.15
CA PHE A 333 -3.50 -0.78 8.52
C PHE A 333 -2.40 -1.85 8.50
N SER A 334 -1.87 -2.23 9.65
CA SER A 334 -0.80 -3.23 9.72
C SER A 334 -1.29 -4.57 9.16
N MET A 335 -0.68 -5.00 8.06
CA MET A 335 -0.92 -6.28 7.39
C MET A 335 0.44 -6.86 6.97
N PRO A 336 0.67 -8.17 7.10
CA PRO A 336 1.91 -8.77 6.62
C PRO A 336 1.97 -8.67 5.10
N GLU A 337 3.18 -8.51 4.58
CA GLU A 337 3.41 -8.65 3.14
C GLU A 337 3.42 -10.15 2.81
N VAL A 338 2.41 -10.57 2.04
CA VAL A 338 2.23 -11.96 1.64
C VAL A 338 2.18 -12.01 0.13
N VAL A 339 3.05 -12.81 -0.48
CA VAL A 339 2.92 -13.18 -1.89
C VAL A 339 2.32 -14.57 -1.96
N SER A 340 1.15 -14.68 -2.58
CA SER A 340 0.43 -15.95 -2.75
C SER A 340 0.47 -16.40 -4.20
N ILE A 341 0.82 -17.66 -4.43
CA ILE A 341 0.77 -18.30 -5.74
C ILE A 341 -0.20 -19.49 -5.72
N GLY A 342 -0.84 -19.78 -6.86
CA GLY A 342 -1.77 -20.89 -7.06
C GLY A 342 -1.10 -22.26 -7.12
N LEU A 343 -0.23 -22.55 -6.16
CA LEU A 343 0.55 -23.77 -6.07
C LEU A 343 0.25 -24.47 -4.74
N GLY A 344 -0.20 -25.71 -4.76
CA GLY A 344 -0.36 -26.53 -3.56
C GLY A 344 -0.43 -28.01 -3.94
N GLY A 345 -0.61 -28.88 -2.95
CA GLY A 345 -0.63 -30.34 -3.20
C GLY A 345 -1.64 -30.77 -4.27
N GLY A 346 -2.79 -30.09 -4.33
CA GLY A 346 -3.86 -30.34 -5.31
C GLY A 346 -3.78 -29.54 -6.60
N SER A 347 -2.73 -28.75 -6.84
CA SER A 347 -2.57 -28.03 -8.11
C SER A 347 -2.54 -29.01 -9.27
N LYS A 348 -3.39 -28.78 -10.25
CA LYS A 348 -3.58 -29.66 -11.41
C LYS A 348 -2.35 -29.58 -12.30
N VAL A 349 -1.89 -30.73 -12.78
CA VAL A 349 -0.82 -30.84 -13.76
C VAL A 349 -1.45 -31.07 -15.12
N GLN A 350 -1.24 -30.12 -16.03
CA GLN A 350 -1.83 -30.14 -17.37
C GLN A 350 -0.74 -30.23 -18.43
N VAL A 351 -1.01 -31.01 -19.48
CA VAL A 351 -0.14 -31.13 -20.64
C VAL A 351 -0.85 -30.51 -21.83
N ASP A 352 -0.21 -29.55 -22.47
CA ASP A 352 -0.72 -28.98 -23.72
C ASP A 352 -0.66 -30.07 -24.81
N PRO A 353 -1.80 -30.41 -25.45
CA PRO A 353 -1.84 -31.48 -26.43
C PRO A 353 -1.01 -31.19 -27.69
N THR A 354 -0.74 -29.91 -27.99
CA THR A 354 -0.02 -29.43 -29.18
C THR A 354 1.47 -29.25 -28.89
N THR A 355 1.81 -28.52 -27.83
CA THR A 355 3.20 -28.16 -27.52
C THR A 355 3.90 -29.18 -26.63
N GLN A 356 3.15 -30.10 -26.01
CA GLN A 356 3.63 -31.03 -24.98
C GLN A 356 4.20 -30.32 -23.74
N ASN A 357 4.00 -29.00 -23.61
CA ASN A 357 4.42 -28.26 -22.42
C ASN A 357 3.57 -28.67 -21.22
N VAL A 358 4.23 -28.85 -20.08
CA VAL A 358 3.58 -29.19 -18.81
C VAL A 358 3.45 -27.92 -17.98
N THR A 359 2.26 -27.71 -17.41
CA THR A 359 1.96 -26.60 -16.51
C THR A 359 1.43 -27.14 -15.19
N VAL A 360 1.67 -26.42 -14.10
CA VAL A 360 1.18 -26.77 -12.76
C VAL A 360 0.36 -25.61 -12.22
N GLY A 361 -0.89 -25.88 -11.86
CA GLY A 361 -1.82 -24.82 -11.43
C GLY A 361 -2.23 -23.88 -12.59
N PRO A 362 -2.86 -22.74 -12.29
CA PRO A 362 -3.34 -22.32 -10.98
C PRO A 362 -4.58 -23.10 -10.50
N GLY A 363 -5.23 -23.87 -11.38
CA GLY A 363 -6.37 -24.69 -10.99
C GLY A 363 -5.98 -25.79 -9.99
N SER A 364 -6.80 -26.02 -8.97
CA SER A 364 -6.57 -27.03 -7.93
C SER A 364 -7.81 -27.90 -7.69
N VAL A 365 -7.61 -29.12 -7.18
CA VAL A 365 -8.69 -29.97 -6.65
C VAL A 365 -9.03 -29.64 -5.18
N GLY A 366 -8.23 -28.80 -4.51
CA GLY A 366 -8.49 -28.26 -3.17
C GLY A 366 -8.82 -29.32 -2.11
N HIS A 367 -9.92 -29.12 -1.38
CA HIS A 367 -10.36 -30.03 -0.31
C HIS A 367 -10.70 -31.45 -0.81
N LEU A 368 -10.90 -31.63 -2.12
CA LEU A 368 -11.17 -32.93 -2.75
C LEU A 368 -9.88 -33.69 -3.11
N LEU A 369 -8.70 -33.23 -2.68
CA LEU A 369 -7.42 -33.88 -2.99
C LEU A 369 -7.43 -35.39 -2.74
N GLN A 370 -7.94 -35.84 -1.58
CA GLN A 370 -7.99 -37.26 -1.23
C GLN A 370 -8.98 -38.09 -2.07
N GLN A 371 -9.83 -37.43 -2.85
CA GLN A 371 -10.85 -38.08 -3.70
C GLN A 371 -10.46 -38.01 -5.19
N GLU A 372 -9.86 -36.89 -5.63
CA GLU A 372 -9.65 -36.57 -7.04
C GLU A 372 -8.21 -36.81 -7.54
N ALA A 373 -7.20 -36.77 -6.66
CA ALA A 373 -5.82 -37.01 -7.08
C ALA A 373 -5.56 -38.49 -7.39
N ARG A 374 -4.70 -38.75 -8.38
CA ARG A 374 -4.45 -40.11 -8.88
C ARG A 374 -3.88 -41.04 -7.81
N VAL A 375 -2.99 -40.53 -6.96
CA VAL A 375 -2.35 -41.28 -5.87
C VAL A 375 -3.36 -41.77 -4.81
N PHE A 376 -4.58 -41.25 -4.79
CA PHE A 376 -5.67 -41.73 -3.93
C PHE A 376 -6.77 -42.49 -4.70
N GLY A 377 -6.57 -42.77 -6.00
CA GLY A 377 -7.54 -43.47 -6.85
C GLY A 377 -8.45 -42.56 -7.66
N GLY A 378 -8.22 -41.25 -7.64
CA GLY A 378 -8.93 -40.27 -8.46
C GLY A 378 -8.43 -40.21 -9.91
N LYS A 379 -8.96 -39.27 -10.70
CA LYS A 379 -8.70 -39.14 -12.15
C LYS A 379 -7.75 -38.00 -12.52
N THR A 380 -7.50 -37.06 -11.61
CA THR A 380 -6.80 -35.81 -11.90
C THR A 380 -5.34 -35.93 -11.50
N LEU A 381 -4.41 -35.66 -12.42
CA LEU A 381 -2.99 -35.56 -12.11
C LEU A 381 -2.70 -34.23 -11.37
N THR A 382 -2.02 -34.32 -10.24
CA THR A 382 -1.77 -33.21 -9.32
C THR A 382 -0.28 -33.07 -8.96
N ALA A 383 0.09 -31.96 -8.34
CA ALA A 383 1.45 -31.72 -7.84
C ALA A 383 1.89 -32.80 -6.84
N SER A 384 0.99 -33.26 -5.95
CA SER A 384 1.25 -34.39 -5.05
C SER A 384 1.59 -35.68 -5.81
N ASP A 385 0.90 -35.96 -6.92
CA ASP A 385 1.17 -37.15 -7.75
C ASP A 385 2.58 -37.10 -8.36
N VAL A 386 3.02 -35.92 -8.82
CA VAL A 386 4.37 -35.73 -9.40
C VAL A 386 5.45 -36.07 -8.38
N VAL A 387 5.32 -35.56 -7.15
CA VAL A 387 6.31 -35.78 -6.08
C VAL A 387 6.31 -37.23 -5.60
N VAL A 388 5.16 -37.88 -5.55
CA VAL A 388 5.08 -39.32 -5.22
C VAL A 388 5.69 -40.17 -6.33
N ALA A 389 5.42 -39.85 -7.60
CA ALA A 389 6.02 -40.55 -8.74
C ALA A 389 7.55 -40.40 -8.80
N LEU A 390 8.10 -39.27 -8.34
CA LEU A 390 9.55 -39.06 -8.15
C LEU A 390 10.15 -39.90 -7.00
N GLY A 391 9.32 -40.55 -6.18
CA GLY A 391 9.75 -41.26 -4.97
C GLY A 391 10.20 -40.33 -3.84
N LYS A 392 9.80 -39.05 -3.87
CA LYS A 392 10.24 -38.02 -2.93
C LYS A 392 9.27 -37.80 -1.77
N ALA A 393 8.02 -38.28 -1.86
CA ALA A 393 7.04 -38.24 -0.79
C ALA A 393 6.34 -39.60 -0.59
N LYS A 394 5.89 -39.84 0.64
CA LYS A 394 5.06 -41.00 1.01
C LYS A 394 3.63 -40.51 1.28
N LEU A 395 2.82 -40.47 0.24
CA LEU A 395 1.43 -40.04 0.28
C LEU A 395 0.60 -40.93 -0.66
N GLY A 396 -0.58 -41.39 -0.21
CA GLY A 396 -1.43 -42.28 -1.00
C GLY A 396 -0.76 -43.60 -1.41
N ASP A 397 -1.19 -44.17 -2.53
CA ASP A 397 -0.63 -45.38 -3.14
C ASP A 397 0.25 -45.02 -4.37
N PRO A 398 1.59 -45.15 -4.27
CA PRO A 398 2.51 -44.86 -5.38
C PRO A 398 2.29 -45.72 -6.64
N GLU A 399 1.65 -46.88 -6.53
CA GLU A 399 1.37 -47.74 -7.70
C GLU A 399 0.44 -47.07 -8.70
N LEU A 400 -0.44 -46.17 -8.23
CA LEU A 400 -1.47 -45.51 -9.04
C LEU A 400 -0.94 -44.38 -9.94
N VAL A 401 0.34 -44.01 -9.77
CA VAL A 401 1.02 -42.95 -10.54
C VAL A 401 2.21 -43.47 -11.37
N LYS A 402 2.47 -44.79 -11.38
CA LYS A 402 3.58 -45.39 -12.12
C LYS A 402 3.45 -45.33 -13.64
N ASP A 403 2.22 -45.26 -14.13
CA ASP A 403 1.92 -45.16 -15.56
C ASP A 403 2.10 -43.74 -16.10
N VAL A 404 2.33 -42.73 -15.24
CA VAL A 404 2.55 -41.36 -15.68
C VAL A 404 3.90 -41.25 -16.41
N PRO A 405 3.93 -40.77 -17.66
CA PRO A 405 5.16 -40.66 -18.44
C PRO A 405 6.26 -39.85 -17.74
N ALA A 406 7.50 -40.35 -17.78
CA ALA A 406 8.65 -39.74 -17.09
C ALA A 406 8.92 -38.28 -17.51
N HIS A 407 8.70 -37.92 -18.78
CA HIS A 407 8.89 -36.55 -19.25
C HIS A 407 7.88 -35.57 -18.63
N ILE A 408 6.67 -36.02 -18.30
CA ILE A 408 5.64 -35.19 -17.63
C ILE A 408 6.05 -34.96 -16.17
N ILE A 409 6.50 -36.01 -15.49
CA ILE A 409 7.00 -35.93 -14.11
C ILE A 409 8.18 -34.96 -14.02
N GLU A 410 9.16 -35.09 -14.93
CA GLU A 410 10.35 -34.24 -14.95
C GLU A 410 10.04 -32.78 -15.30
N SER A 411 9.11 -32.55 -16.24
CA SER A 411 8.68 -31.18 -16.57
C SER A 411 7.86 -30.56 -15.45
N GLY A 412 6.97 -31.33 -14.82
CA GLY A 412 6.23 -30.92 -13.63
C GLY A 412 7.16 -30.57 -12.46
N ARG A 413 8.19 -31.38 -12.22
CA ARG A 413 9.24 -31.11 -11.22
C ARG A 413 9.92 -29.76 -11.46
N LYS A 414 10.33 -29.50 -12.71
CA LYS A 414 10.98 -28.23 -13.08
C LYS A 414 10.05 -27.04 -12.88
N GLU A 415 8.78 -27.17 -13.26
CA GLU A 415 7.79 -26.11 -13.07
C GLU A 415 7.52 -25.83 -11.58
N LEU A 416 7.39 -26.88 -10.75
CA LEU A 416 7.27 -26.74 -9.29
C LEU A 416 8.45 -25.96 -8.70
N LYS A 417 9.68 -26.34 -9.06
CA LYS A 417 10.89 -25.66 -8.61
C LYS A 417 10.90 -24.19 -9.04
N LYS A 418 10.64 -23.92 -10.32
CA LYS A 418 10.63 -22.57 -10.88
C LYS A 418 9.61 -21.67 -10.19
N MET A 419 8.40 -22.16 -9.96
CA MET A 419 7.35 -21.40 -9.25
C MET A 419 7.79 -21.05 -7.83
N LEU A 420 8.42 -21.98 -7.10
CA LEU A 420 8.93 -21.78 -5.75
C LEU A 420 10.12 -20.81 -5.68
N GLU A 421 11.09 -20.94 -6.59
CA GLU A 421 12.23 -20.02 -6.69
C GLU A 421 11.78 -18.59 -7.04
N SER A 422 10.84 -18.46 -7.98
CA SER A 422 10.32 -17.16 -8.38
C SER A 422 9.61 -16.45 -7.23
N VAL A 423 8.81 -17.17 -6.41
CA VAL A 423 8.10 -16.54 -5.29
C VAL A 423 9.04 -16.21 -4.12
N VAL A 424 10.06 -17.04 -3.87
CA VAL A 424 11.12 -16.75 -2.90
C VAL A 424 11.88 -15.48 -3.29
N GLU A 425 12.26 -15.36 -4.56
CA GLU A 425 13.04 -14.23 -5.05
C GLU A 425 12.26 -12.90 -4.97
N GLN A 426 10.93 -12.94 -5.20
CA GLN A 426 10.04 -11.78 -5.03
C GLN A 426 10.02 -11.24 -3.60
N MET A 427 10.21 -12.10 -2.59
CA MET A 427 10.13 -11.71 -1.18
C MET A 427 11.46 -11.30 -0.55
N LYS A 428 12.58 -11.41 -1.26
CA LYS A 428 13.90 -11.03 -0.74
C LYS A 428 14.01 -9.51 -0.52
N VAL A 429 14.84 -9.08 0.44
CA VAL A 429 15.23 -7.66 0.68
C VAL A 429 16.68 -7.34 0.31
N SER A 430 17.46 -8.36 -0.06
CA SER A 430 18.83 -8.23 -0.53
C SER A 430 19.14 -9.37 -1.52
N SER A 431 20.20 -9.25 -2.32
CA SER A 431 20.62 -10.33 -3.21
C SER A 431 21.20 -11.51 -2.45
N ALA A 432 21.51 -11.32 -1.16
CA ALA A 432 22.09 -12.33 -0.30
C ALA A 432 21.21 -13.59 -0.23
N PRO A 433 21.82 -14.78 -0.12
CA PRO A 433 21.08 -16.01 0.14
C PRO A 433 20.21 -15.91 1.40
N VAL A 434 19.04 -16.56 1.36
CA VAL A 434 18.08 -16.54 2.47
C VAL A 434 17.96 -17.90 3.15
N HIS A 435 17.42 -17.91 4.37
CA HIS A 435 16.95 -19.12 5.03
C HIS A 435 15.45 -19.27 4.80
N VAL A 436 15.02 -20.43 4.31
CA VAL A 436 13.61 -20.73 4.07
C VAL A 436 13.09 -21.69 5.15
N LEU A 437 12.01 -21.30 5.82
CA LEU A 437 11.21 -22.17 6.68
C LEU A 437 10.04 -22.73 5.87
N LEU A 438 10.02 -24.04 5.69
CA LEU A 438 8.97 -24.75 4.95
C LEU A 438 7.93 -25.28 5.93
N VAL A 439 6.70 -24.78 5.81
CA VAL A 439 5.56 -25.20 6.64
C VAL A 439 4.34 -25.51 5.78
N GLY A 440 3.30 -26.05 6.41
CA GLY A 440 2.09 -26.48 5.72
C GLY A 440 2.15 -27.90 5.16
N GLY A 441 0.97 -28.52 4.99
CA GLY A 441 0.87 -29.92 4.56
C GLY A 441 1.51 -30.22 3.21
N GLY A 442 1.68 -29.20 2.37
CA GLY A 442 2.33 -29.27 1.06
C GLY A 442 3.84 -29.03 1.08
N ALA A 443 4.50 -28.86 2.23
CA ALA A 443 5.96 -28.69 2.31
C ALA A 443 6.74 -29.80 1.58
N LEU A 444 6.12 -30.98 1.39
CA LEU A 444 6.63 -32.08 0.57
C LEU A 444 6.88 -31.73 -0.91
N LEU A 445 6.30 -30.64 -1.42
CA LEU A 445 6.49 -30.19 -2.81
C LEU A 445 7.90 -29.68 -3.09
N VAL A 446 8.66 -29.33 -2.04
CA VAL A 446 10.07 -28.92 -2.19
C VAL A 446 10.95 -30.16 -2.17
N THR A 447 11.36 -30.63 -3.36
CA THR A 447 12.08 -31.91 -3.52
C THR A 447 13.60 -31.79 -3.66
N GLU A 448 14.10 -30.56 -3.77
CA GLU A 448 15.51 -30.24 -4.05
C GLU A 448 15.86 -28.82 -3.57
N ASP A 449 17.15 -28.49 -3.64
CA ASP A 449 17.65 -27.16 -3.28
C ASP A 449 17.14 -26.09 -4.24
N LEU A 450 16.75 -24.95 -3.66
CA LEU A 450 16.23 -23.77 -4.37
C LEU A 450 17.36 -22.74 -4.54
N ALA A 451 17.44 -22.14 -5.72
CA ALA A 451 18.39 -21.06 -6.00
C ALA A 451 18.17 -19.87 -5.05
N GLY A 452 19.26 -19.24 -4.61
CA GLY A 452 19.21 -18.10 -3.68
C GLY A 452 18.81 -18.45 -2.24
N VAL A 453 18.70 -19.75 -1.91
CA VAL A 453 18.42 -20.23 -0.55
C VAL A 453 19.66 -20.95 -0.01
N ASP A 454 20.20 -20.44 1.10
CA ASP A 454 21.33 -21.06 1.81
C ASP A 454 20.89 -22.27 2.63
N LYS A 455 19.69 -22.20 3.23
CA LYS A 455 19.16 -23.26 4.08
C LYS A 455 17.65 -23.39 3.98
N CYS A 456 17.18 -24.60 3.67
CA CYS A 456 15.77 -24.99 3.84
C CYS A 456 15.60 -25.73 5.16
N ILE A 457 14.69 -25.26 6.02
CA ILE A 457 14.40 -25.84 7.33
C ILE A 457 12.93 -26.29 7.32
N VAL A 458 12.70 -27.57 7.60
CA VAL A 458 11.36 -28.14 7.82
C VAL A 458 11.23 -28.43 9.32
N PRO A 459 10.52 -27.59 10.10
CA PRO A 459 10.42 -27.80 11.54
C PRO A 459 9.62 -29.06 11.91
N ILE A 460 9.87 -29.61 13.10
CA ILE A 460 8.99 -30.64 13.66
C ILE A 460 7.63 -29.99 13.93
N HIS A 461 6.53 -30.69 13.62
CA HIS A 461 5.16 -30.14 13.62
C HIS A 461 4.88 -29.03 12.60
N GLN A 462 5.65 -28.96 11.50
CA GLN A 462 5.43 -28.00 10.39
C GLN A 462 3.95 -27.88 9.94
N GLY A 463 3.20 -28.98 9.99
CA GLY A 463 1.80 -29.02 9.53
C GLY A 463 0.81 -28.30 10.45
N ALA A 464 1.24 -27.88 11.64
CA ALA A 464 0.47 -27.13 12.64
C ALA A 464 1.15 -25.80 13.00
N ALA A 465 2.05 -25.28 12.14
CA ALA A 465 2.80 -24.05 12.40
C ALA A 465 1.87 -22.86 12.69
N ASN A 466 0.78 -22.70 11.95
CA ASN A 466 -0.26 -21.71 12.21
C ASN A 466 -0.84 -21.79 13.64
N ALA A 467 -1.34 -22.96 14.04
CA ALA A 467 -1.90 -23.14 15.38
C ALA A 467 -0.85 -22.92 16.48
N VAL A 468 0.40 -23.30 16.24
CA VAL A 468 1.52 -23.02 17.15
C VAL A 468 1.79 -21.52 17.24
N GLY A 469 1.81 -20.80 16.11
CA GLY A 469 2.00 -19.35 16.06
C GLY A 469 0.93 -18.60 16.85
N ALA A 470 -0.32 -19.02 16.74
CA ALA A 470 -1.41 -18.48 17.56
C ALA A 470 -1.14 -18.68 19.07
N ALA A 471 -0.65 -19.85 19.48
CA ALA A 471 -0.39 -20.14 20.90
C ALA A 471 0.78 -19.33 21.50
N ILE A 472 1.75 -18.92 20.68
CA ILE A 472 2.99 -18.24 21.11
C ILE A 472 3.03 -16.75 20.77
N ALA A 473 1.96 -16.22 20.17
CA ALA A 473 1.87 -14.81 19.80
C ALA A 473 2.16 -13.87 20.99
N LYS A 474 2.74 -12.72 20.66
CA LYS A 474 3.33 -11.78 21.64
C LYS A 474 2.44 -10.55 21.81
N VAL A 475 2.73 -9.74 22.82
CA VAL A 475 2.05 -8.46 23.06
C VAL A 475 2.96 -7.32 22.61
N SER A 476 2.41 -6.29 21.97
CA SER A 476 3.16 -5.12 21.49
C SER A 476 2.66 -3.78 22.05
N GLY A 477 3.58 -2.82 22.13
CA GLY A 477 3.32 -1.41 22.33
C GLY A 477 4.01 -0.61 21.23
N GLU A 478 3.31 0.37 20.66
CA GLU A 478 3.77 1.14 19.51
C GLU A 478 3.59 2.63 19.75
N ILE A 479 4.54 3.42 19.27
CA ILE A 479 4.57 4.88 19.33
C ILE A 479 4.92 5.42 17.95
N ASP A 480 4.18 6.44 17.49
CA ASP A 480 4.44 7.16 16.24
C ASP A 480 4.32 8.68 16.48
N VAL A 481 5.44 9.38 16.55
CA VAL A 481 5.49 10.80 16.95
C VAL A 481 6.32 11.63 15.99
N VAL A 482 5.95 12.88 15.78
CA VAL A 482 6.79 13.88 15.12
C VAL A 482 7.54 14.68 16.19
N GLU A 483 8.86 14.73 16.07
CA GLU A 483 9.74 15.39 17.03
C GLU A 483 10.65 16.39 16.32
N ILE A 484 10.67 17.62 16.83
CA ILE A 484 11.60 18.67 16.42
C ILE A 484 12.77 18.67 17.43
N PRO A 485 14.03 18.52 16.99
CA PRO A 485 15.20 18.63 17.85
C PRO A 485 15.43 20.07 18.31
N GLU A 486 14.65 20.55 19.29
CA GLU A 486 14.78 21.89 19.90
C GLU A 486 16.02 21.95 20.83
N GLY A 487 17.20 21.67 20.31
CA GLY A 487 18.45 21.57 21.08
C GLY A 487 18.59 20.29 21.91
N ARG A 488 17.60 19.41 21.91
CA ARG A 488 17.70 18.04 22.48
C ARG A 488 18.56 17.15 21.58
N SER A 489 19.34 16.26 22.20
CA SER A 489 20.07 15.24 21.43
C SER A 489 19.10 14.21 20.86
N GLU A 490 19.35 13.74 19.64
CA GLU A 490 18.53 12.72 18.97
C GLU A 490 18.34 11.47 19.86
N LYS A 491 19.41 11.05 20.53
CA LYS A 491 19.39 9.91 21.46
C LYS A 491 18.33 10.08 22.55
N THR A 492 18.25 11.25 23.17
CA THR A 492 17.27 11.53 24.23
C THR A 492 15.82 11.42 23.73
N ILE A 493 15.57 11.87 22.50
CA ILE A 493 14.23 11.81 21.89
C ILE A 493 13.83 10.35 21.64
N VAL A 494 14.74 9.57 21.05
CA VAL A 494 14.53 8.13 20.78
C VAL A 494 14.33 7.34 22.06
N ASP A 495 15.16 7.57 23.09
CA ASP A 495 15.06 6.88 24.38
C ASP A 495 13.69 7.12 25.05
N ALA A 496 13.15 8.34 24.95
CA ALA A 496 11.84 8.66 25.50
C ALA A 496 10.69 7.95 24.75
N ALA A 497 10.77 7.87 23.42
CA ALA A 497 9.79 7.13 22.62
C ALA A 497 9.84 5.61 22.91
N CYS A 498 11.05 5.04 23.07
CA CYS A 498 11.26 3.66 23.49
C CYS A 498 10.61 3.35 24.84
N ALA A 499 10.79 4.23 25.84
CA ALA A 499 10.20 4.03 27.16
C ALA A 499 8.66 3.96 27.08
N LYS A 500 8.03 4.88 26.34
CA LYS A 500 6.57 4.89 26.14
C LYS A 500 6.07 3.62 25.46
N ALA A 501 6.76 3.14 24.42
CA ALA A 501 6.39 1.91 23.72
C ALA A 501 6.45 0.69 24.66
N ILE A 502 7.49 0.62 25.52
CA ILE A 502 7.64 -0.44 26.53
C ILE A 502 6.47 -0.40 27.54
N ASP A 503 6.17 0.78 28.08
CA ASP A 503 5.08 0.94 29.04
C ASP A 503 3.72 0.53 28.46
N MET A 504 3.47 0.86 27.19
CA MET A 504 2.27 0.41 26.46
C MET A 504 2.22 -1.11 26.33
N ALA A 505 3.32 -1.77 25.96
CA ALA A 505 3.36 -3.23 25.86
C ALA A 505 3.04 -3.89 27.21
N ILE A 506 3.62 -3.38 28.31
CA ILE A 506 3.39 -3.88 29.66
C ILE A 506 1.92 -3.69 30.05
N SER A 507 1.33 -2.52 29.77
CA SER A 507 -0.07 -2.23 30.09
C SER A 507 -1.06 -3.19 29.40
N LYS A 508 -0.67 -3.73 28.24
CA LYS A 508 -1.44 -4.73 27.47
C LYS A 508 -1.17 -6.18 27.90
N GLY A 509 -0.38 -6.40 28.96
CA GLY A 509 -0.14 -7.73 29.54
C GLY A 509 1.19 -8.39 29.13
N ALA A 510 2.13 -7.65 28.54
CA ALA A 510 3.48 -8.16 28.30
C ALA A 510 4.25 -8.35 29.61
N ALA A 511 5.04 -9.42 29.71
CA ALA A 511 5.92 -9.66 30.85
C ALA A 511 7.02 -8.59 30.93
N LYS A 512 7.03 -7.80 32.01
CA LYS A 512 7.93 -6.65 32.19
C LYS A 512 9.42 -6.95 31.95
N ASN A 513 9.88 -8.13 32.36
CA ASN A 513 11.29 -8.51 32.25
C ASN A 513 11.68 -9.03 30.86
N ASP A 514 10.72 -9.19 29.95
CA ASP A 514 10.91 -9.73 28.61
C ASP A 514 10.65 -8.70 27.50
N VAL A 515 10.02 -7.56 27.82
CA VAL A 515 9.75 -6.51 26.83
C VAL A 515 11.04 -5.92 26.28
N LYS A 516 11.18 -5.91 24.95
CA LYS A 516 12.30 -5.34 24.22
C LYS A 516 11.83 -4.49 23.05
N ILE A 517 12.64 -3.50 22.69
CA ILE A 517 12.45 -2.75 21.44
C ILE A 517 12.82 -3.66 20.27
N VAL A 518 11.91 -3.80 19.32
CA VAL A 518 12.09 -4.64 18.12
C VAL A 518 12.25 -3.82 16.85
N GLU A 519 11.81 -2.56 16.85
CA GLU A 519 11.86 -1.68 15.70
C GLU A 519 11.97 -0.22 16.14
N ILE A 520 12.81 0.54 15.44
CA ILE A 520 12.91 2.00 15.51
C ILE A 520 13.08 2.51 14.08
N THR A 521 12.05 3.18 13.57
CA THR A 521 12.08 3.81 12.25
C THR A 521 12.11 5.32 12.41
N LYS A 522 13.03 5.97 11.70
CA LYS A 522 13.21 7.43 11.75
C LYS A 522 13.03 7.98 10.34
N THR A 523 12.06 8.86 10.15
CA THR A 523 11.78 9.46 8.85
C THR A 523 11.86 10.97 8.97
N PRO A 524 12.89 11.62 8.40
CA PRO A 524 12.97 13.07 8.43
C PRO A 524 11.81 13.69 7.63
N LEU A 525 11.33 14.86 8.03
CA LEU A 525 10.23 15.56 7.34
C LEU A 525 10.74 16.45 6.21
N GLN A 526 10.15 16.29 5.01
CA GLN A 526 10.52 17.08 3.83
C GLN A 526 10.18 18.57 4.01
N TYR A 527 10.86 19.45 3.25
CA TYR A 527 10.71 20.91 3.32
C TYR A 527 11.16 21.58 4.63
N MET A 528 11.56 20.82 5.64
CA MET A 528 12.05 21.37 6.91
C MET A 528 13.58 21.31 7.03
N SER A 529 14.17 22.44 7.45
CA SER A 529 15.61 22.58 7.68
C SER A 529 16.01 22.48 9.15
N ASN A 530 15.04 22.39 10.07
CA ASN A 530 15.26 22.31 11.52
C ASN A 530 15.54 20.88 12.05
N GLY A 531 15.61 19.89 11.15
CA GLY A 531 15.92 18.51 11.51
C GLY A 531 14.76 17.72 12.12
N ALA A 532 13.50 18.16 11.98
CA ALA A 532 12.40 17.37 12.50
C ALA A 532 12.26 16.01 11.82
N MET A 533 11.82 15.04 12.61
CA MET A 533 11.68 13.65 12.20
C MET A 533 10.43 13.03 12.80
N ARG A 534 9.80 12.16 12.03
CA ARG A 534 8.84 11.19 12.52
C ARG A 534 9.59 9.99 13.09
N LEU A 535 9.24 9.57 14.29
CA LEU A 535 9.79 8.42 14.99
C LEU A 535 8.70 7.38 15.21
N GLN A 536 8.93 6.18 14.72
CA GLN A 536 8.08 5.01 14.96
C GLN A 536 8.86 3.99 15.78
N VAL A 537 8.32 3.59 16.93
CA VAL A 537 8.98 2.67 17.85
C VAL A 537 8.04 1.56 18.26
N ARG A 538 8.51 0.31 18.18
CA ARG A 538 7.76 -0.88 18.58
C ARG A 538 8.49 -1.65 19.67
N ALA A 539 7.78 -1.91 20.76
CA ALA A 539 8.19 -2.79 21.86
C ALA A 539 7.34 -4.06 21.85
N VAL A 540 7.95 -5.19 22.21
CA VAL A 540 7.28 -6.49 22.24
C VAL A 540 7.76 -7.30 23.44
N GLY A 541 6.84 -8.01 24.10
CA GLY A 541 7.15 -9.08 25.05
C GLY A 541 6.17 -10.24 24.98
N HIS A 542 6.54 -11.38 25.57
CA HIS A 542 5.64 -12.52 25.76
C HIS A 542 4.49 -12.14 26.69
N LEU A 543 3.32 -12.74 26.46
CA LEU A 543 2.19 -12.63 27.38
C LEU A 543 2.60 -13.15 28.77
N ALA A 544 2.40 -12.34 29.80
CA ALA A 544 2.77 -12.67 31.17
C ALA A 544 2.01 -13.89 31.70
N ILE A 545 2.66 -14.68 32.56
CA ILE A 545 1.98 -15.73 33.33
C ILE A 545 1.32 -15.11 34.58
N PRO A 546 0.28 -15.74 35.18
CA PRO A 546 -0.46 -15.15 36.30
C PRO A 546 0.37 -14.69 37.51
N GLU A 547 1.55 -15.29 37.73
CA GLU A 547 2.49 -14.91 38.80
C GLU A 547 3.22 -13.57 38.53
N GLU A 548 3.18 -13.07 37.29
CA GLU A 548 3.88 -11.86 36.82
C GLU A 548 2.93 -10.67 36.55
N LEU A 549 1.61 -10.88 36.63
CA LEU A 549 0.59 -9.85 36.37
C LEU A 549 0.28 -9.04 37.65
N THR A 550 0.41 -7.71 37.58
CA THR A 550 0.05 -6.79 38.65
C THR A 550 -0.93 -5.72 38.13
N PRO A 551 -2.23 -5.74 38.54
CA PRO A 551 -2.90 -6.74 39.37
C PRO A 551 -3.25 -8.04 38.61
N PRO A 552 -3.53 -9.16 39.31
CA PRO A 552 -3.94 -10.41 38.68
C PRO A 552 -5.28 -10.24 37.93
N PRO A 553 -5.47 -10.94 36.79
CA PRO A 553 -6.68 -10.82 36.00
C PRO A 553 -7.90 -11.33 36.78
N SER A 554 -8.99 -10.58 36.73
CA SER A 554 -10.27 -11.03 37.29
C SER A 554 -10.84 -12.17 36.42
N PRO A 555 -11.34 -13.27 37.01
CA PRO A 555 -11.97 -14.32 36.23
C PRO A 555 -13.18 -13.73 35.48
N PRO A 556 -13.33 -14.01 34.17
CA PRO A 556 -14.43 -13.45 33.40
C PRO A 556 -15.77 -13.98 33.93
N VAL A 557 -16.70 -13.08 34.23
CA VAL A 557 -18.09 -13.45 34.51
C VAL A 557 -18.78 -13.74 33.18
N ILE A 558 -18.88 -15.02 32.85
CA ILE A 558 -19.53 -15.49 31.61
C ILE A 558 -21.04 -15.61 31.89
N SER A 559 -21.81 -14.61 31.47
CA SER A 559 -23.26 -14.76 31.30
C SER A 559 -23.56 -14.78 29.80
N VAL A 560 -24.12 -15.88 29.29
CA VAL A 560 -24.45 -16.05 27.87
C VAL A 560 -25.94 -16.30 27.75
N GLN A 561 -26.68 -15.39 27.12
CA GLN A 561 -28.07 -15.64 26.72
C GLN A 561 -28.13 -16.51 25.45
N GLU A 562 -28.96 -17.55 25.52
CA GLU A 562 -29.24 -18.51 24.44
C GLU A 562 -30.18 -17.90 23.40
N THR A 563 -29.62 -17.31 22.36
CA THR A 563 -30.34 -17.05 21.11
C THR A 563 -29.43 -17.42 19.94
N GLU A 564 -29.96 -18.24 19.03
CA GLU A 564 -29.35 -18.50 17.72
C GLU A 564 -29.97 -17.53 16.72
N ASP A 565 -29.14 -16.62 16.19
CA ASP A 565 -29.58 -15.73 15.12
C ASP A 565 -29.36 -16.46 13.79
N ASP A 566 -30.46 -16.90 13.17
CA ASP A 566 -30.47 -17.44 11.81
C ASP A 566 -30.15 -16.31 10.82
N GLU A 567 -29.13 -16.51 9.98
CA GLU A 567 -28.71 -15.52 8.98
C GLU A 567 -29.69 -15.44 7.80
N GLY A 568 -30.59 -16.41 7.62
CA GLY A 568 -31.47 -16.47 6.45
C GLY A 568 -30.72 -16.75 5.14
N GLU A 569 -31.39 -16.59 4.00
CA GLU A 569 -30.76 -16.78 2.68
C GLU A 569 -29.90 -15.58 2.26
N LYS A 570 -28.78 -15.87 1.57
CA LYS A 570 -27.84 -14.85 1.08
C LYS A 570 -28.52 -13.93 0.07
N VAL A 571 -28.52 -12.64 0.35
CA VAL A 571 -28.97 -11.61 -0.59
C VAL A 571 -27.73 -11.06 -1.30
N GLY A 572 -27.50 -11.48 -2.55
CA GLY A 572 -26.43 -10.93 -3.37
C GLY A 572 -26.78 -9.54 -3.87
N VAL A 573 -25.89 -8.57 -3.67
CA VAL A 573 -26.02 -7.24 -4.29
C VAL A 573 -25.41 -7.30 -5.70
N PRO A 574 -26.15 -6.91 -6.76
CA PRO A 574 -25.59 -6.80 -8.11
C PRO A 574 -24.37 -5.86 -8.12
N ASP A 575 -23.36 -6.18 -8.93
CA ASP A 575 -22.16 -5.33 -9.12
C ASP A 575 -21.43 -4.96 -7.81
N ALA A 576 -21.52 -5.83 -6.80
CA ALA A 576 -21.02 -5.59 -5.45
C ALA A 576 -19.57 -5.08 -5.37
N LEU A 577 -18.70 -5.62 -6.24
CA LEU A 577 -17.27 -5.34 -6.28
C LEU A 577 -16.85 -4.59 -7.56
N THR A 578 -17.80 -4.06 -8.33
CA THR A 578 -17.51 -3.29 -9.56
C THR A 578 -16.82 -1.97 -9.18
N PRO A 579 -15.58 -1.72 -9.63
CA PRO A 579 -14.83 -0.51 -9.26
C PRO A 579 -15.46 0.76 -9.81
N THR A 580 -15.42 1.85 -9.04
CA THR A 580 -15.91 3.18 -9.45
C THR A 580 -14.85 4.05 -10.13
N TYR A 581 -13.60 3.61 -10.14
CA TYR A 581 -12.45 4.41 -10.58
C TYR A 581 -11.59 3.70 -11.65
N LYS A 582 -12.06 2.57 -12.21
CA LYS A 582 -11.38 1.83 -13.29
C LYS A 582 -12.30 1.66 -14.52
N PRO A 583 -12.80 2.76 -15.12
CA PRO A 583 -13.77 2.70 -16.23
C PRO A 583 -13.24 1.93 -17.46
N SER A 584 -11.92 1.89 -17.68
CA SER A 584 -11.25 1.14 -18.74
C SER A 584 -11.60 -0.36 -18.76
N LEU A 585 -11.92 -0.96 -17.60
CA LEU A 585 -12.31 -2.37 -17.48
C LEU A 585 -13.62 -2.69 -18.22
N HIS A 586 -14.45 -1.68 -18.48
CA HIS A 586 -15.79 -1.84 -19.04
C HIS A 586 -15.90 -1.37 -20.49
N VAL A 587 -14.78 -0.97 -21.11
CA VAL A 587 -14.75 -0.41 -22.47
C VAL A 587 -13.80 -1.23 -23.34
N ASP A 588 -14.11 -1.34 -24.64
CA ASP A 588 -13.16 -1.83 -25.63
C ASP A 588 -12.18 -0.70 -26.01
N LEU A 589 -10.97 -0.76 -25.44
CA LEU A 589 -9.95 0.26 -25.63
C LEU A 589 -9.38 0.32 -27.05
N ASP A 590 -9.52 -0.73 -27.87
CA ASP A 590 -9.09 -0.69 -29.27
C ASP A 590 -10.10 0.10 -30.13
N ALA A 591 -11.40 -0.09 -29.85
CA ALA A 591 -12.49 0.64 -30.51
C ALA A 591 -12.72 2.04 -29.93
N TYR A 592 -12.23 2.33 -28.71
CA TYR A 592 -12.44 3.61 -28.04
C TYR A 592 -11.92 4.81 -28.85
N ARG A 593 -12.72 5.88 -28.87
CA ARG A 593 -12.44 7.16 -29.54
C ARG A 593 -12.78 8.30 -28.58
N PRO A 594 -11.85 9.23 -28.30
CA PRO A 594 -12.12 10.45 -27.55
C PRO A 594 -13.21 11.31 -28.20
N ASP A 595 -13.99 12.02 -27.38
CA ASP A 595 -15.00 12.96 -27.88
C ASP A 595 -14.35 14.30 -28.25
N VAL A 596 -14.03 14.48 -29.53
CA VAL A 596 -13.45 15.73 -30.06
C VAL A 596 -14.42 16.37 -31.03
N GLN A 597 -14.81 17.61 -30.75
CA GLN A 597 -15.74 18.38 -31.57
C GLN A 597 -15.24 19.81 -31.74
N ASN A 598 -15.20 20.30 -32.99
CA ASN A 598 -14.80 21.67 -33.31
C ASN A 598 -13.45 22.09 -32.68
N GLY A 599 -12.45 21.21 -32.69
CA GLY A 599 -11.12 21.47 -32.11
C GLY A 599 -11.07 21.50 -30.58
N THR A 600 -12.10 20.99 -29.91
CA THR A 600 -12.18 20.84 -28.45
C THR A 600 -12.33 19.37 -28.10
N TRP A 601 -11.48 18.87 -27.22
CA TRP A 601 -11.58 17.52 -26.66
C TRP A 601 -12.34 17.56 -25.32
N TYR A 602 -13.49 16.91 -25.27
CA TYR A 602 -14.29 16.76 -24.05
C TYR A 602 -13.89 15.46 -23.34
N LEU A 603 -13.35 15.59 -22.12
CA LEU A 603 -12.78 14.44 -21.42
C LEU A 603 -13.87 13.52 -20.86
N SER A 604 -13.71 12.22 -21.07
CA SER A 604 -14.47 11.17 -20.39
C SER A 604 -13.76 10.64 -19.15
N GLU A 605 -14.43 9.77 -18.38
CA GLU A 605 -13.79 9.05 -17.27
C GLU A 605 -12.63 8.15 -17.74
N VAL A 606 -12.77 7.53 -18.92
CA VAL A 606 -11.69 6.73 -19.54
C VAL A 606 -10.52 7.61 -19.90
N ASP A 607 -10.76 8.81 -20.45
CA ASP A 607 -9.68 9.74 -20.79
C ASP A 607 -8.89 10.16 -19.55
N LEU A 608 -9.58 10.48 -18.44
CA LEU A 608 -8.94 10.83 -17.18
C LEU A 608 -8.09 9.68 -16.62
N GLU A 609 -8.55 8.43 -16.72
CA GLU A 609 -7.78 7.25 -16.29
C GLU A 609 -6.49 7.10 -17.10
N MET A 610 -6.57 7.30 -18.43
CA MET A 610 -5.40 7.22 -19.29
C MET A 610 -4.41 8.37 -19.04
N ILE A 611 -4.91 9.61 -18.92
CA ILE A 611 -4.05 10.77 -18.60
C ILE A 611 -3.36 10.53 -17.26
N ALA A 612 -4.07 10.04 -16.24
CA ALA A 612 -3.49 9.74 -14.93
C ALA A 612 -2.31 8.75 -15.01
N THR A 613 -2.48 7.58 -15.63
CA THR A 613 -1.37 6.62 -15.81
C THR A 613 -0.21 7.24 -16.59
N GLY A 614 -0.50 8.00 -17.66
CA GLY A 614 0.53 8.68 -18.45
C GLY A 614 1.31 9.74 -17.69
N CYS A 615 0.64 10.56 -16.88
CA CYS A 615 1.27 11.50 -15.98
C CYS A 615 2.20 10.79 -14.98
N GLY A 616 1.83 9.60 -14.51
CA GLY A 616 2.70 8.73 -13.71
C GLY A 616 3.98 8.36 -14.45
N VAL A 617 3.88 7.92 -15.71
CA VAL A 617 5.04 7.60 -16.57
C VAL A 617 5.93 8.83 -16.79
N LEU A 618 5.36 10.02 -16.94
CA LEU A 618 6.08 11.29 -17.13
C LEU A 618 6.57 11.92 -15.80
N GLY A 619 6.26 11.31 -14.66
CA GLY A 619 6.56 11.86 -13.33
C GLY A 619 8.04 11.86 -12.94
N THR A 620 8.88 11.05 -13.58
CA THR A 620 10.33 10.96 -13.29
C THR A 620 10.67 10.81 -11.80
N GLY A 621 9.82 10.13 -11.03
CA GLY A 621 10.00 9.93 -9.59
C GLY A 621 9.29 10.95 -8.68
N GLY A 622 8.66 12.01 -9.23
CA GLY A 622 7.99 13.08 -8.49
C GLY A 622 6.64 13.52 -9.05
N GLY A 623 6.26 14.78 -8.80
CA GLY A 623 5.00 15.38 -9.27
C GLY A 623 3.75 15.13 -8.42
N GLY A 624 3.90 14.44 -7.28
CA GLY A 624 2.82 14.16 -6.33
C GLY A 624 1.91 12.97 -6.72
N PRO A 625 0.97 12.58 -5.83
CA PRO A 625 0.17 11.37 -5.97
C PRO A 625 -0.89 11.51 -7.08
N THR A 626 -0.70 10.82 -8.21
CA THR A 626 -1.62 10.86 -9.34
C THR A 626 -3.04 10.38 -8.99
N HIS A 627 -3.16 9.41 -8.09
CA HIS A 627 -4.46 8.82 -7.74
C HIS A 627 -5.45 9.85 -7.14
N HIS A 628 -4.99 10.75 -6.27
CA HIS A 628 -5.85 11.75 -5.67
C HIS A 628 -6.38 12.75 -6.71
N GLU A 629 -5.50 13.22 -7.60
CA GLU A 629 -5.90 14.18 -8.64
C GLU A 629 -6.79 13.53 -9.71
N TYR A 630 -6.58 12.25 -10.00
CA TYR A 630 -7.51 11.47 -10.82
C TYR A 630 -8.91 11.40 -10.21
N LEU A 631 -9.03 11.05 -8.92
CA LEU A 631 -10.33 11.02 -8.23
C LEU A 631 -10.99 12.42 -8.22
N LYS A 632 -10.21 13.49 -8.04
CA LYS A 632 -10.73 14.88 -8.08
C LYS A 632 -11.23 15.24 -9.49
N GLY A 633 -10.54 14.78 -10.52
CA GLY A 633 -10.97 14.92 -11.92
C GLY A 633 -12.28 14.18 -12.20
N LEU A 634 -12.42 12.94 -11.70
CA LEU A 634 -13.67 12.18 -11.80
C LEU A 634 -14.82 12.89 -11.08
N ASP A 635 -14.58 13.40 -9.86
CA ASP A 635 -15.59 14.14 -9.11
C ASP A 635 -16.03 15.41 -9.86
N ALA A 636 -15.06 16.19 -10.36
CA ALA A 636 -15.33 17.37 -11.17
C ALA A 636 -16.14 17.03 -12.42
N LEU A 637 -15.84 15.93 -13.11
CA LEU A 637 -16.58 15.48 -14.29
C LEU A 637 -18.02 15.05 -13.96
N ARG A 638 -18.21 14.30 -12.86
CA ARG A 638 -19.50 13.72 -12.46
C ARG A 638 -20.47 14.74 -11.89
N ASN A 639 -19.96 15.74 -11.15
CA ASN A 639 -20.77 16.68 -10.38
C ASN A 639 -20.97 18.05 -11.04
N ASN A 640 -20.48 18.26 -12.27
CA ASN A 640 -20.64 19.52 -13.00
C ASN A 640 -21.39 19.32 -14.33
N PRO A 641 -21.93 20.41 -14.93
CA PRO A 641 -22.54 20.35 -16.25
C PRO A 641 -21.61 19.71 -17.29
N LYS A 642 -22.18 18.82 -18.11
CA LYS A 642 -21.47 18.19 -19.23
C LYS A 642 -20.84 19.25 -20.14
N GLY A 643 -19.66 18.95 -20.66
CA GLY A 643 -18.93 19.83 -21.57
C GLY A 643 -17.99 20.83 -20.89
N ARG A 644 -18.01 20.95 -19.56
CA ARG A 644 -17.08 21.86 -18.85
C ARG A 644 -15.65 21.37 -18.83
N LEU A 645 -15.46 20.07 -18.59
CA LEU A 645 -14.14 19.46 -18.55
C LEU A 645 -13.66 19.22 -19.99
N ARG A 646 -12.82 20.13 -20.49
CA ARG A 646 -12.41 20.18 -21.89
C ARG A 646 -10.99 20.68 -22.09
N VAL A 647 -10.36 20.19 -23.15
CA VAL A 647 -9.00 20.52 -23.56
C VAL A 647 -9.00 21.14 -24.95
N ILE A 648 -8.19 22.19 -25.16
CA ILE A 648 -7.98 22.82 -26.47
C ILE A 648 -6.51 22.81 -26.88
N SER A 649 -6.25 22.85 -28.19
CA SER A 649 -4.89 22.98 -28.69
C SER A 649 -4.31 24.36 -28.35
N PRO A 650 -3.02 24.47 -27.96
CA PRO A 650 -2.36 25.76 -27.80
C PRO A 650 -2.42 26.61 -29.08
N LYS A 651 -2.52 26.00 -30.26
CA LYS A 651 -2.67 26.68 -31.56
C LYS A 651 -3.97 27.48 -31.67
N ALA A 652 -5.01 27.09 -30.92
CA ALA A 652 -6.31 27.77 -30.90
C ALA A 652 -6.31 29.06 -30.06
N LEU A 653 -5.26 29.30 -29.26
CA LEU A 653 -5.14 30.50 -28.44
C LEU A 653 -4.87 31.74 -29.29
N LYS A 654 -5.63 32.81 -29.02
CA LYS A 654 -5.27 34.16 -29.47
C LYS A 654 -3.97 34.60 -28.79
N ASP A 655 -3.19 35.45 -29.45
CA ASP A 655 -1.91 35.92 -28.92
C ASP A 655 -2.04 36.71 -27.60
N ASP A 656 -3.18 37.38 -27.42
CA ASP A 656 -3.56 38.19 -26.27
C ASP A 656 -4.45 37.45 -25.26
N ALA A 657 -4.77 36.18 -25.51
CA ALA A 657 -5.52 35.35 -24.57
C ALA A 657 -4.77 35.24 -23.24
N MET A 658 -5.43 35.44 -22.10
CA MET A 658 -4.78 35.34 -20.79
C MET A 658 -4.92 33.94 -20.22
N ILE A 659 -3.81 33.32 -19.87
CA ILE A 659 -3.76 31.92 -19.42
C ILE A 659 -3.23 31.86 -17.99
N CYS A 660 -3.98 31.19 -17.12
CA CYS A 660 -3.65 31.06 -15.69
C CYS A 660 -2.99 29.71 -15.36
N PHE A 661 -2.26 29.71 -14.26
CA PHE A 661 -1.49 28.58 -13.74
C PHE A 661 -1.93 28.26 -12.31
N GLY A 662 -1.90 26.98 -11.95
CA GLY A 662 -2.27 26.54 -10.62
C GLY A 662 -1.91 25.08 -10.39
N SER A 663 -1.15 24.81 -9.33
CA SER A 663 -0.69 23.46 -8.97
C SER A 663 -0.53 23.31 -7.45
N TRP A 664 -0.19 22.11 -7.01
CA TRP A 664 0.07 21.81 -5.60
C TRP A 664 1.54 22.03 -5.23
N TYR A 665 1.77 22.63 -4.07
CA TYR A 665 3.10 22.95 -3.55
C TYR A 665 3.23 22.56 -2.08
N GLY A 666 4.26 21.78 -1.75
CA GLY A 666 4.53 21.31 -0.40
C GLY A 666 5.00 19.85 -0.35
N SER A 667 4.96 19.26 0.84
CA SER A 667 5.41 17.90 1.07
C SER A 667 4.36 16.86 0.66
N PRO A 668 4.69 15.89 -0.22
CA PRO A 668 3.85 14.74 -0.49
C PRO A 668 3.33 14.00 0.75
N SER A 669 4.13 13.87 1.82
CA SER A 669 3.67 13.18 3.04
C SER A 669 2.56 13.93 3.78
N VAL A 670 2.47 15.25 3.60
CA VAL A 670 1.38 16.09 4.12
C VAL A 670 0.18 16.04 3.19
N ILE A 671 0.38 16.17 1.88
CA ILE A 671 -0.71 16.16 0.88
C ILE A 671 -1.48 14.83 0.90
N ASN A 672 -0.83 13.72 1.26
CA ASN A 672 -1.48 12.42 1.47
C ASN A 672 -2.35 12.33 2.73
N GLU A 673 -2.13 13.19 3.71
CA GLU A 673 -2.82 13.16 5.02
C GLU A 673 -3.82 14.32 5.18
N ARG A 674 -3.52 15.49 4.60
CA ARG A 674 -4.37 16.67 4.56
C ARG A 674 -4.69 16.96 3.10
N ILE A 675 -5.70 16.25 2.58
CA ILE A 675 -6.18 16.42 1.20
C ILE A 675 -6.75 17.84 1.06
N ALA A 676 -6.78 18.35 -0.17
CA ALA A 676 -7.35 19.65 -0.46
C ALA A 676 -8.83 19.80 -0.05
N GLY A 677 -9.18 21.01 0.37
CA GLY A 677 -10.55 21.47 0.63
C GLY A 677 -11.36 21.70 -0.64
N GLY A 678 -10.71 21.99 -1.76
CA GLY A 678 -11.31 22.11 -3.10
C GLY A 678 -11.36 23.53 -3.68
N ASN A 679 -10.90 24.53 -2.92
CA ASN A 679 -10.95 25.94 -3.30
C ASN A 679 -9.56 26.61 -3.37
N GLU A 680 -8.49 25.92 -3.02
CA GLU A 680 -7.17 26.49 -2.82
C GLU A 680 -6.61 27.09 -4.11
N ILE A 681 -6.60 26.32 -5.20
CA ILE A 681 -6.15 26.78 -6.52
C ILE A 681 -7.08 27.89 -7.04
N VAL A 682 -8.40 27.74 -6.87
CA VAL A 682 -9.38 28.77 -7.26
C VAL A 682 -9.13 30.09 -6.54
N THR A 683 -8.85 30.04 -5.23
CA THR A 683 -8.54 31.20 -4.41
C THR A 683 -7.25 31.86 -4.85
N GLY A 684 -6.21 31.06 -5.14
CA GLY A 684 -4.93 31.55 -5.65
C GLY A 684 -5.07 32.24 -7.02
N ILE A 685 -5.82 31.63 -7.94
CA ILE A 685 -6.10 32.21 -9.27
C ILE A 685 -6.88 33.53 -9.16
N ASN A 686 -7.89 33.58 -8.29
CA ASN A 686 -8.63 34.82 -8.04
C ASN A 686 -7.74 35.91 -7.44
N ALA A 687 -6.85 35.55 -6.50
CA ALA A 687 -5.93 36.49 -5.88
C ALA A 687 -4.89 37.03 -6.86
N VAL A 688 -4.27 36.17 -7.69
CA VAL A 688 -3.28 36.63 -8.68
C VAL A 688 -3.94 37.53 -9.72
N ASN A 689 -5.10 37.16 -10.25
CA ASN A 689 -5.82 37.97 -11.23
C ASN A 689 -6.27 39.33 -10.66
N LYS A 690 -6.66 39.37 -9.37
CA LYS A 690 -6.94 40.63 -8.67
C LYS A 690 -5.72 41.54 -8.61
N VAL A 691 -4.54 40.98 -8.37
CA VAL A 691 -3.27 41.73 -8.31
C VAL A 691 -2.86 42.24 -9.69
N VAL A 692 -2.98 41.41 -10.74
CA VAL A 692 -2.61 41.80 -12.11
C VAL A 692 -3.66 42.72 -12.76
N GLY A 693 -4.89 42.71 -12.25
CA GLY A 693 -6.01 43.51 -12.77
C GLY A 693 -6.84 42.80 -13.84
N ASN A 694 -6.70 41.49 -13.98
CA ASN A 694 -7.47 40.67 -14.91
C ASN A 694 -8.88 40.44 -14.35
N LYS A 695 -9.91 40.67 -15.18
CA LYS A 695 -11.31 40.38 -14.83
C LYS A 695 -11.79 39.01 -15.32
N THR A 696 -11.18 38.54 -16.40
CA THR A 696 -11.46 37.28 -17.08
C THR A 696 -10.14 36.73 -17.61
N PHE A 697 -10.12 35.44 -17.90
CA PHE A 697 -9.01 34.74 -18.54
C PHE A 697 -9.59 33.64 -19.44
N ASP A 698 -8.79 33.14 -20.37
CA ASP A 698 -9.25 32.35 -21.51
C ASP A 698 -8.96 30.85 -21.37
N GLY A 699 -8.09 30.45 -20.44
CA GLY A 699 -7.71 29.06 -20.25
C GLY A 699 -6.79 28.81 -19.06
N MET A 700 -6.60 27.54 -18.74
CA MET A 700 -5.61 27.08 -17.76
C MET A 700 -4.48 26.32 -18.45
N TYR A 701 -3.26 26.49 -17.93
CA TYR A 701 -2.08 25.75 -18.36
C TYR A 701 -1.51 24.96 -17.19
N ILE A 702 -1.00 23.77 -17.46
CA ILE A 702 -0.42 22.89 -16.45
C ILE A 702 1.00 23.36 -16.14
N ASP A 703 1.37 23.39 -14.86
CA ASP A 703 2.74 23.76 -14.46
C ASP A 703 3.74 22.65 -14.83
N GLU A 704 3.43 21.41 -14.46
CA GLU A 704 4.22 20.23 -14.80
C GLU A 704 3.31 19.05 -15.14
N ILE A 705 3.63 18.29 -16.20
CA ILE A 705 2.82 17.13 -16.61
C ILE A 705 3.05 15.88 -15.72
N GLY A 706 4.15 15.85 -14.97
CA GLY A 706 4.53 14.70 -14.17
C GLY A 706 3.68 14.53 -12.91
N GLY A 707 3.29 13.30 -12.59
CA GLY A 707 2.56 12.94 -11.37
C GLY A 707 1.16 13.58 -11.26
N GLY A 708 0.70 13.82 -10.03
CA GLY A 708 -0.61 14.44 -9.77
C GLY A 708 -0.73 15.88 -10.29
N ASN A 709 0.34 16.68 -10.29
CA ASN A 709 0.28 18.05 -10.78
C ASN A 709 -0.14 18.14 -12.26
N GLY A 710 0.14 17.10 -13.07
CA GLY A 710 -0.34 16.98 -14.45
C GLY A 710 -1.87 16.95 -14.61
N MET A 711 -2.60 16.72 -13.52
CA MET A 711 -4.05 16.68 -13.47
C MET A 711 -4.68 17.85 -12.69
N SER A 712 -3.87 18.65 -11.98
CA SER A 712 -4.33 19.65 -11.02
C SER A 712 -5.14 20.80 -11.64
N ALA A 713 -4.91 21.09 -12.94
CA ALA A 713 -5.62 22.15 -13.67
C ALA A 713 -7.07 21.79 -14.03
N PHE A 714 -7.45 20.50 -14.02
CA PHE A 714 -8.77 20.06 -14.49
C PHE A 714 -9.93 20.55 -13.61
N PRO A 715 -9.94 20.33 -12.28
CA PRO A 715 -11.01 20.84 -11.43
C PRO A 715 -11.19 22.38 -11.46
N PRO A 716 -10.13 23.22 -11.34
CA PRO A 716 -10.30 24.67 -11.42
C PRO A 716 -10.73 25.13 -12.81
N ALA A 717 -10.32 24.47 -13.90
CA ALA A 717 -10.81 24.80 -15.24
C ALA A 717 -12.34 24.59 -15.37
N VAL A 718 -12.86 23.51 -14.79
CA VAL A 718 -14.31 23.27 -14.67
C VAL A 718 -15.00 24.35 -13.84
N HIS A 719 -14.40 24.80 -12.74
CA HIS A 719 -14.92 25.86 -11.87
C HIS A 719 -15.08 27.19 -12.61
N PHE A 720 -14.03 27.63 -13.32
CA PHE A 720 -14.02 28.89 -14.07
C PHE A 720 -14.69 28.78 -15.44
N ASP A 721 -15.09 27.58 -15.86
CA ASP A 721 -15.66 27.28 -17.17
C ASP A 721 -14.76 27.72 -18.33
N VAL A 722 -13.48 27.40 -18.21
CA VAL A 722 -12.45 27.63 -19.23
C VAL A 722 -11.80 26.30 -19.63
N PRO A 723 -11.25 26.17 -20.84
CA PRO A 723 -10.54 24.97 -21.22
C PRO A 723 -9.17 24.86 -20.53
N VAL A 724 -8.71 23.62 -20.35
CA VAL A 724 -7.27 23.34 -20.18
C VAL A 724 -6.61 23.39 -21.55
N VAL A 725 -5.43 23.98 -21.65
CA VAL A 725 -4.65 23.99 -22.89
C VAL A 725 -3.76 22.75 -22.92
N ASP A 726 -3.72 22.05 -24.05
CA ASP A 726 -2.94 20.82 -24.22
C ASP A 726 -1.43 21.11 -24.22
N GLY A 727 -0.83 21.11 -23.04
CA GLY A 727 0.57 21.38 -22.80
C GLY A 727 0.86 21.70 -21.34
N ASP A 728 2.14 21.73 -20.99
CA ASP A 728 2.60 22.12 -19.66
C ASP A 728 3.89 22.96 -19.71
N ALA A 729 4.31 23.49 -18.57
CA ALA A 729 5.44 24.41 -18.47
C ALA A 729 6.80 23.69 -18.33
N MET A 730 6.85 22.37 -18.25
CA MET A 730 8.09 21.63 -17.98
C MET A 730 8.33 20.44 -18.92
N GLY A 731 7.29 19.76 -19.41
CA GLY A 731 7.36 18.52 -20.18
C GLY A 731 7.74 17.28 -19.34
N ARG A 732 7.92 17.45 -18.03
CA ARG A 732 8.30 16.46 -17.01
C ARG A 732 8.05 17.04 -15.62
N ALA A 733 8.28 16.27 -14.55
CA ALA A 733 8.38 16.84 -13.21
C ALA A 733 9.78 17.43 -12.95
N TYR A 734 9.83 18.52 -12.18
CA TYR A 734 11.05 19.12 -11.64
C TYR A 734 10.84 19.57 -10.18
N PRO A 735 11.91 19.68 -9.37
CA PRO A 735 11.76 19.89 -7.92
C PRO A 735 11.44 21.34 -7.52
N THR A 736 11.48 22.32 -8.44
CA THR A 736 11.32 23.74 -8.11
C THR A 736 10.58 24.52 -9.21
N MET A 737 9.90 25.61 -8.82
CA MET A 737 9.07 26.43 -9.72
C MET A 737 9.87 27.11 -10.83
N TYR A 738 11.15 27.42 -10.57
CA TYR A 738 11.99 28.11 -11.56
C TYR A 738 12.42 27.22 -12.73
N HIS A 739 12.12 25.92 -12.68
CA HIS A 739 12.20 25.01 -13.82
C HIS A 739 11.00 25.11 -14.77
N ALA A 740 10.05 26.03 -14.56
CA ALA A 740 9.13 26.36 -15.63
C ALA A 740 9.90 26.95 -16.83
N THR A 741 9.67 26.44 -18.04
CA THR A 741 10.29 26.95 -19.27
C THR A 741 10.06 28.45 -19.42
N PHE A 742 8.89 28.95 -19.03
CA PHE A 742 8.60 30.39 -19.03
C PHE A 742 9.65 31.20 -18.23
N SER A 743 10.02 30.74 -17.03
CA SER A 743 11.06 31.35 -16.18
C SER A 743 12.44 31.30 -16.86
N VAL A 744 12.80 30.14 -17.43
CA VAL A 744 14.06 29.94 -18.17
C VAL A 744 14.21 30.94 -19.33
N TYR A 745 13.10 31.26 -20.00
CA TYR A 745 13.06 32.17 -21.13
C TYR A 745 12.73 33.63 -20.76
N GLY A 746 12.77 33.96 -19.47
CA GLY A 746 12.74 35.34 -18.96
C GLY A 746 11.36 35.90 -18.64
N HIS A 747 10.32 35.08 -18.62
CA HIS A 747 8.99 35.49 -18.16
C HIS A 747 8.92 35.41 -16.64
N SER A 748 8.40 36.47 -16.02
CA SER A 748 8.28 36.54 -14.56
C SER A 748 7.23 35.56 -14.06
N LEU A 749 7.60 34.74 -13.07
CA LEU A 749 6.67 33.95 -12.26
C LEU A 749 5.91 34.79 -11.23
N THR A 750 6.40 36.01 -10.95
CA THR A 750 5.77 36.96 -10.03
C THR A 750 4.82 37.94 -10.76
N PRO A 751 3.69 38.37 -10.15
CA PRO A 751 3.24 38.01 -8.81
C PRO A 751 2.89 36.53 -8.69
N CYS A 752 3.34 35.89 -7.60
CA CYS A 752 3.11 34.47 -7.34
C CYS A 752 2.38 34.33 -6.01
N VAL A 753 1.32 33.52 -5.99
CA VAL A 753 0.41 33.38 -4.86
C VAL A 753 0.50 31.99 -4.26
N LEU A 754 0.54 31.90 -2.94
CA LEU A 754 0.25 30.69 -2.18
C LEU A 754 -1.09 30.83 -1.47
N SER A 755 -1.90 29.77 -1.48
CA SER A 755 -3.20 29.75 -0.80
C SER A 755 -3.56 28.41 -0.18
N ASP A 756 -4.26 28.44 0.95
CA ASP A 756 -4.74 27.28 1.70
C ASP A 756 -6.27 27.16 1.69
N ALA A 757 -6.80 26.08 2.29
CA ALA A 757 -8.25 25.84 2.34
C ALA A 757 -9.00 26.82 3.26
N ARG A 758 -8.29 27.53 4.16
CA ARG A 758 -8.87 28.57 5.02
C ARG A 758 -9.07 29.89 4.28
N GLY A 759 -8.59 29.98 3.03
CA GLY A 759 -8.66 31.18 2.22
C GLY A 759 -7.54 32.18 2.53
N ASN A 760 -6.52 31.79 3.29
CA ASN A 760 -5.33 32.61 3.44
C ASN A 760 -4.62 32.72 2.10
N THR A 761 -4.14 33.92 1.76
CA THR A 761 -3.38 34.17 0.54
C THR A 761 -2.10 34.93 0.87
N SER A 762 -0.95 34.39 0.49
CA SER A 762 0.33 35.08 0.52
C SER A 762 0.78 35.38 -0.90
N VAL A 763 1.23 36.60 -1.15
CA VAL A 763 1.64 37.04 -2.50
C VAL A 763 3.06 37.54 -2.49
N VAL A 764 3.91 36.94 -3.32
CA VAL A 764 5.23 37.49 -3.64
C VAL A 764 5.08 38.37 -4.87
N MET A 765 5.05 39.69 -4.66
CA MET A 765 4.84 40.68 -5.73
C MET A 765 5.98 40.72 -6.75
N SER A 766 7.22 40.56 -6.29
CA SER A 766 8.42 40.61 -7.13
C SER A 766 9.62 40.00 -6.41
N THR A 767 10.54 39.42 -7.17
CA THR A 767 11.88 39.06 -6.70
C THR A 767 12.94 39.50 -7.72
N ASP A 768 14.19 39.62 -7.29
CA ASP A 768 15.33 39.91 -8.17
C ASP A 768 15.74 38.71 -9.03
N ASN A 769 15.43 37.49 -8.58
CA ASN A 769 15.68 36.26 -9.32
C ASN A 769 14.70 35.14 -8.88
N PRO A 770 14.48 34.10 -9.72
CA PRO A 770 13.48 33.08 -9.45
C PRO A 770 13.92 32.05 -8.39
N ILE A 771 15.22 31.92 -8.09
CA ILE A 771 15.72 31.08 -6.98
C ILE A 771 15.33 31.68 -5.62
N ARG A 772 15.36 33.01 -5.50
CA ARG A 772 14.88 33.71 -4.30
C ARG A 772 13.37 33.60 -4.15
N LEU A 773 12.62 33.59 -5.25
CA LEU A 773 11.18 33.29 -5.21
C LEU A 773 10.94 31.91 -4.58
N GLU A 774 11.58 30.87 -5.10
CA GLU A 774 11.48 29.51 -4.53
C GLU A 774 11.77 29.48 -3.03
N SER A 775 12.82 30.17 -2.58
CA SER A 775 13.16 30.25 -1.15
C SER A 775 12.06 30.91 -0.31
N LEU A 776 11.42 31.96 -0.81
CA LEU A 776 10.30 32.64 -0.12
C LEU A 776 9.04 31.76 -0.08
N LEU A 777 8.74 31.04 -1.17
CA LEU A 777 7.62 30.11 -1.23
C LEU A 777 7.80 28.98 -0.22
N ARG A 778 9.01 28.38 -0.15
CA ARG A 778 9.35 27.33 0.82
C ARG A 778 9.23 27.77 2.27
N THR A 779 9.63 28.99 2.60
CA THR A 779 9.45 29.52 3.96
C THR A 779 7.97 29.70 4.29
N THR A 780 7.18 30.18 3.33
CA THR A 780 5.76 30.45 3.55
C THR A 780 4.95 29.15 3.68
N VAL A 781 5.24 28.12 2.89
CA VAL A 781 4.50 26.85 2.95
C VAL A 781 4.66 26.13 4.29
N ILE A 782 5.78 26.33 5.01
CA ILE A 782 5.96 25.81 6.38
C ILE A 782 4.89 26.37 7.31
N GLU A 783 4.62 27.68 7.25
CA GLU A 783 3.60 28.30 8.08
C GLU A 783 2.18 27.84 7.70
N LEU A 784 1.94 27.57 6.42
CA LEU A 784 0.67 27.04 5.91
C LEU A 784 0.48 25.53 6.17
N GLY A 785 1.36 24.90 6.98
CA GLY A 785 1.25 23.49 7.34
C GLY A 785 1.81 22.53 6.29
N LEU A 786 2.83 22.95 5.53
CA LEU A 786 3.59 22.13 4.58
C LEU A 786 2.80 21.58 3.37
N GLY A 787 1.65 22.16 3.04
CA GLY A 787 0.89 21.87 1.82
C GLY A 787 -0.10 22.97 1.47
N CYS A 788 -0.05 23.48 0.24
CA CYS A 788 -0.91 24.56 -0.24
C CYS A 788 -1.01 24.54 -1.78
N ALA A 789 -1.85 25.41 -2.35
CA ALA A 789 -1.82 25.69 -3.78
C ALA A 789 -0.79 26.79 -4.08
N VAL A 790 -0.15 26.71 -5.26
CA VAL A 790 0.64 27.79 -5.85
C VAL A 790 0.03 28.23 -7.16
N CYS A 791 -0.04 29.55 -7.39
CA CYS A 791 -0.55 30.14 -8.63
C CYS A 791 0.42 31.22 -9.10
N ALA A 792 1.10 30.96 -10.21
CA ALA A 792 2.05 31.89 -10.81
C ALA A 792 1.35 32.98 -11.64
N ASN A 793 2.14 33.96 -12.06
CA ASN A 793 1.69 35.05 -12.91
C ASN A 793 1.01 34.54 -14.21
N PRO A 794 -0.21 35.00 -14.54
CA PRO A 794 -0.86 34.69 -15.82
C PRO A 794 -0.03 35.17 -17.02
N LEU A 795 0.02 34.38 -18.10
CA LEU A 795 0.80 34.68 -19.29
C LEU A 795 -0.09 34.79 -20.53
N PRO A 796 0.29 35.64 -21.52
CA PRO A 796 -0.47 35.75 -22.76
C PRO A 796 -0.26 34.52 -23.65
N GLY A 797 -1.26 34.19 -24.48
CA GLY A 797 -1.25 33.02 -25.35
C GLY A 797 -0.08 32.99 -26.34
N SER A 798 0.44 34.15 -26.73
CA SER A 798 1.69 34.26 -27.50
C SER A 798 2.89 33.64 -26.79
N VAL A 799 3.01 33.83 -25.46
CA VAL A 799 4.08 33.25 -24.64
C VAL A 799 3.88 31.75 -24.45
N ILE A 800 2.64 31.31 -24.23
CA ILE A 800 2.30 29.88 -24.15
C ILE A 800 2.73 29.16 -25.42
N LYS A 801 2.39 29.71 -26.60
CA LYS A 801 2.74 29.11 -27.89
C LYS A 801 4.24 29.06 -28.17
N SER A 802 5.02 30.03 -27.67
CA SER A 802 6.46 30.12 -27.97
C SER A 802 7.35 29.39 -26.97
N HIS A 803 6.93 29.28 -25.71
CA HIS A 803 7.77 28.76 -24.62
C HIS A 803 7.10 27.68 -23.77
N GLY A 804 5.85 27.29 -24.04
CA GLY A 804 5.23 26.11 -23.43
C GLY A 804 5.68 24.82 -24.12
N VAL A 805 5.55 23.68 -23.43
CA VAL A 805 5.70 22.35 -24.02
C VAL A 805 4.33 21.87 -24.50
N PRO A 806 4.07 21.79 -25.81
CA PRO A 806 2.75 21.45 -26.34
C PRO A 806 2.45 19.95 -26.27
N ASN A 807 1.15 19.62 -26.32
CA ASN A 807 0.59 18.27 -26.48
C ASN A 807 0.91 17.28 -25.35
N THR A 808 1.30 17.76 -24.17
CA THR A 808 1.72 16.87 -23.08
C THR A 808 0.55 16.16 -22.39
N VAL A 809 -0.66 16.75 -22.41
CA VAL A 809 -1.90 16.07 -21.96
C VAL A 809 -2.26 14.96 -22.94
N SER A 810 -2.21 15.25 -24.26
CA SER A 810 -2.40 14.22 -25.29
C SER A 810 -1.36 13.10 -25.18
N GLN A 811 -0.10 13.44 -24.94
CA GLN A 811 0.98 12.45 -24.75
C GLN A 811 0.71 11.56 -23.54
N ALA A 812 0.32 12.13 -22.39
CA ALA A 812 -0.07 11.37 -21.22
C ALA A 812 -1.23 10.40 -21.54
N TRP A 813 -2.24 10.84 -22.27
CA TRP A 813 -3.34 9.98 -22.68
C TRP A 813 -2.89 8.80 -23.57
N TYR A 814 -2.02 9.03 -24.56
CA TYR A 814 -1.49 7.96 -25.41
C TYR A 814 -0.65 6.96 -24.62
N LEU A 815 0.19 7.44 -23.70
CA LEU A 815 1.01 6.60 -22.82
C LEU A 815 0.12 5.72 -21.92
N GLY A 816 -0.87 6.32 -21.26
CA GLY A 816 -1.82 5.57 -20.46
C GLY A 816 -2.56 4.52 -21.28
N ARG A 817 -3.09 4.90 -22.45
CA ARG A 817 -3.78 3.96 -23.35
C ARG A 817 -2.89 2.79 -23.76
N ALA A 818 -1.62 3.05 -24.06
CA ALA A 818 -0.63 2.01 -24.39
C ALA A 818 -0.42 1.05 -23.22
N VAL A 819 -0.19 1.57 -22.02
CA VAL A 819 0.01 0.76 -20.80
C VAL A 819 -1.23 -0.08 -20.48
N HIS A 820 -2.42 0.50 -20.48
CA HIS A 820 -3.67 -0.21 -20.21
C HIS A 820 -3.98 -1.30 -21.25
N ASN A 821 -3.74 -1.03 -22.54
CA ASN A 821 -3.86 -2.02 -23.60
C ASN A 821 -2.85 -3.17 -23.43
N ALA A 822 -1.61 -2.86 -23.10
CA ALA A 822 -0.57 -3.86 -22.88
C ALA A 822 -0.91 -4.78 -21.69
N ARG A 823 -1.40 -4.22 -20.58
CA ARG A 823 -1.92 -5.00 -19.44
C ARG A 823 -3.02 -5.98 -19.85
N ARG A 824 -4.02 -5.48 -20.59
CA ARG A 824 -5.16 -6.30 -21.03
C ARG A 824 -4.76 -7.41 -21.98
N LYS A 825 -3.82 -7.12 -22.89
CA LYS A 825 -3.31 -8.07 -23.89
C LYS A 825 -2.18 -8.96 -23.36
N LYS A 826 -1.67 -8.68 -22.15
CA LYS A 826 -0.50 -9.32 -21.54
C LYS A 826 0.72 -9.24 -22.45
N THR A 827 0.96 -8.06 -23.02
CA THR A 827 2.11 -7.75 -23.88
C THR A 827 3.06 -6.76 -23.19
N SER A 828 4.26 -6.56 -23.73
CA SER A 828 5.22 -5.57 -23.23
C SER A 828 4.64 -4.16 -23.26
N TYR A 829 4.47 -3.55 -22.08
CA TYR A 829 4.06 -2.15 -21.97
C TYR A 829 5.21 -1.20 -22.34
N VAL A 830 6.46 -1.64 -22.23
CA VAL A 830 7.64 -0.87 -22.68
C VAL A 830 7.60 -0.68 -24.18
N ASP A 831 7.36 -1.76 -24.94
CA ASP A 831 7.25 -1.69 -26.40
C ASP A 831 6.05 -0.83 -26.79
N ALA A 832 4.90 -1.02 -26.12
CA ALA A 832 3.71 -0.21 -26.35
C ALA A 832 3.93 1.29 -26.07
N ILE A 833 4.73 1.65 -25.06
CA ILE A 833 5.13 3.04 -24.78
C ILE A 833 5.98 3.61 -25.94
N PHE A 834 6.91 2.83 -26.47
CA PHE A 834 7.78 3.28 -27.57
C PHE A 834 7.11 3.27 -28.95
N ASP A 835 6.01 2.54 -29.11
CA ASP A 835 5.13 2.66 -30.29
C ASP A 835 4.41 4.01 -30.34
N VAL A 836 4.23 4.69 -29.19
CA VAL A 836 3.51 5.97 -29.12
C VAL A 836 4.41 7.19 -28.92
N CYS A 837 5.64 7.02 -28.42
CA CYS A 837 6.58 8.13 -28.24
C CYS A 837 8.04 7.69 -28.44
N ALA A 838 8.90 8.64 -28.79
CA ALA A 838 10.34 8.40 -28.84
C ALA A 838 10.88 8.11 -27.44
N GLY A 839 11.73 7.09 -27.31
CA GLY A 839 12.34 6.74 -26.04
C GLY A 839 13.32 5.58 -26.18
N LYS A 840 13.89 5.16 -25.04
CA LYS A 840 14.82 4.04 -24.95
C LYS A 840 14.63 3.29 -23.64
N LEU A 841 14.60 1.96 -23.72
CA LEU A 841 14.77 1.12 -22.54
C LEU A 841 16.25 1.20 -22.14
N LEU A 842 16.53 1.82 -20.99
CA LEU A 842 17.88 1.91 -20.46
C LEU A 842 18.28 0.63 -19.72
N PHE A 843 17.33 0.02 -18.99
CA PHE A 843 17.61 -1.13 -18.16
C PHE A 843 16.35 -1.92 -17.80
N THR A 844 16.47 -3.23 -17.71
CA THR A 844 15.46 -4.12 -17.13
C THR A 844 16.12 -4.88 -16.00
N GLY A 845 15.56 -4.79 -14.80
CA GLY A 845 16.25 -5.36 -13.66
C GLY A 845 15.41 -5.41 -12.40
N LYS A 846 16.07 -5.84 -11.33
CA LYS A 846 15.50 -5.89 -10.00
C LYS A 846 16.21 -4.89 -9.11
N ILE A 847 15.47 -4.09 -8.35
CA ILE A 847 16.07 -3.17 -7.37
C ILE A 847 16.81 -3.99 -6.32
N VAL A 848 18.10 -3.69 -6.12
CA VAL A 848 18.98 -4.38 -5.16
C VAL A 848 19.50 -3.52 -4.01
N ASP A 849 19.37 -2.19 -4.09
CA ASP A 849 19.67 -1.29 -2.98
C ASP A 849 18.88 0.02 -3.15
N VAL A 850 18.46 0.63 -2.04
CA VAL A 850 17.83 1.96 -2.04
C VAL A 850 18.29 2.76 -0.82
N ARG A 851 18.94 3.90 -1.05
CA ARG A 851 19.44 4.80 -0.01
C ARG A 851 18.69 6.12 -0.04
N ARG A 852 18.34 6.67 1.13
CA ARG A 852 17.61 7.93 1.27
C ARG A 852 18.14 8.76 2.44
N TYR A 853 18.15 10.07 2.25
CA TYR A 853 18.40 11.07 3.28
C TYR A 853 17.76 12.41 2.89
N ILE A 854 17.62 13.33 3.84
CA ILE A 854 17.16 14.69 3.55
C ILE A 854 18.34 15.63 3.44
N GLY A 855 18.37 16.42 2.37
CA GLY A 855 19.36 17.46 2.13
C GLY A 855 18.69 18.69 1.50
N GLY A 856 18.92 19.87 2.08
CA GLY A 856 18.41 21.13 1.51
C GLY A 856 16.88 21.25 1.42
N GLY A 857 16.13 20.45 2.19
CA GLY A 857 14.66 20.40 2.13
C GLY A 857 14.09 19.41 1.09
N TYR A 858 14.96 18.66 0.40
CA TYR A 858 14.59 17.65 -0.60
C TYR A 858 14.82 16.23 -0.07
N THR A 859 14.12 15.26 -0.65
CA THR A 859 14.46 13.84 -0.47
C THR A 859 15.54 13.48 -1.48
N MET A 860 16.74 13.17 -0.99
CA MET A 860 17.86 12.80 -1.83
C MET A 860 18.24 11.33 -1.60
N GLY A 861 18.81 10.69 -2.61
CA GLY A 861 19.16 9.30 -2.51
C GLY A 861 19.61 8.68 -3.81
N SER A 862 19.76 7.36 -3.80
CA SER A 862 20.06 6.57 -4.99
C SER A 862 19.41 5.19 -4.91
N VAL A 863 19.16 4.63 -6.08
CA VAL A 863 18.72 3.24 -6.25
C VAL A 863 19.74 2.47 -7.10
N VAL A 864 20.00 1.22 -6.73
CA VAL A 864 20.83 0.28 -7.50
C VAL A 864 19.95 -0.84 -8.01
N ILE A 865 20.09 -1.20 -9.29
CA ILE A 865 19.26 -2.17 -9.99
C ILE A 865 20.18 -3.22 -10.62
N ALA A 866 19.98 -4.49 -10.28
CA ALA A 866 20.72 -5.61 -10.85
C ALA A 866 20.04 -6.14 -12.13
N PRO A 867 20.80 -6.67 -13.10
CA PRO A 867 20.22 -7.30 -14.28
C PRO A 867 19.46 -8.58 -13.88
N LEU A 868 18.41 -8.92 -14.62
CA LEU A 868 17.67 -10.17 -14.42
C LEU A 868 18.53 -11.39 -14.82
N SER A 869 18.41 -12.48 -14.06
CA SER A 869 19.02 -13.77 -14.41
C SER A 869 18.44 -14.36 -15.70
N GLU A 870 19.13 -15.33 -16.34
CA GLU A 870 18.66 -15.94 -17.59
C GLU A 870 17.25 -16.54 -17.48
N ASP A 871 16.91 -17.11 -16.32
CA ASP A 871 15.61 -17.73 -16.04
C ASP A 871 14.50 -16.72 -15.70
N GLU A 872 14.88 -15.49 -15.31
CA GLU A 872 13.95 -14.39 -15.03
C GLU A 872 13.66 -13.54 -16.27
N ARG A 873 14.44 -13.71 -17.34
CA ARG A 873 14.18 -13.03 -18.61
C ARG A 873 12.98 -13.68 -19.28
N GLU A 874 11.98 -12.86 -19.58
CA GLU A 874 10.94 -13.26 -20.53
C GLU A 874 11.60 -13.56 -21.88
N SER A 875 11.04 -14.49 -22.67
CA SER A 875 11.59 -14.96 -23.96
C SER A 875 11.67 -13.89 -25.07
N HIS A 876 11.52 -12.61 -24.71
CA HIS A 876 11.64 -11.47 -25.59
C HIS A 876 13.10 -11.01 -25.69
N LYS A 877 13.55 -10.76 -26.92
CA LYS A 877 14.88 -10.19 -27.20
C LYS A 877 14.95 -8.78 -26.61
N GLN A 878 15.68 -8.59 -25.52
CA GLN A 878 16.06 -7.27 -25.04
C GLN A 878 17.59 -7.12 -25.14
N ASP A 879 18.04 -6.17 -25.97
CA ASP A 879 19.44 -5.74 -26.11
C ASP A 879 19.85 -4.84 -24.92
N VAL A 880 19.72 -5.35 -23.69
CA VAL A 880 20.08 -4.63 -22.46
C VAL A 880 21.35 -5.26 -21.86
N PRO A 881 22.32 -4.47 -21.36
CA PRO A 881 23.54 -4.99 -20.75
C PRO A 881 23.22 -6.00 -19.64
N SER A 882 23.69 -7.24 -19.81
CA SER A 882 23.37 -8.36 -18.93
C SER A 882 24.34 -8.55 -17.75
N ASP A 883 25.45 -7.82 -17.74
CA ASP A 883 26.61 -8.03 -16.87
C ASP A 883 26.87 -6.87 -15.90
N ARG A 884 26.14 -5.76 -16.01
CA ARG A 884 26.33 -4.55 -15.20
C ARG A 884 25.05 -4.15 -14.48
N HIS A 885 25.21 -3.47 -13.34
CA HIS A 885 24.08 -2.91 -12.59
C HIS A 885 23.78 -1.48 -13.09
N MET A 886 22.62 -0.94 -12.74
CA MET A 886 22.27 0.45 -12.97
C MET A 886 22.11 1.22 -11.66
N VAL A 887 22.71 2.41 -11.57
CA VAL A 887 22.56 3.35 -10.46
C VAL A 887 21.80 4.57 -10.93
N ILE A 888 20.80 5.00 -10.14
CA ILE A 888 19.99 6.19 -10.42
C ILE A 888 19.89 7.05 -9.16
N PRO A 889 20.61 8.17 -9.09
CA PRO A 889 20.43 9.17 -8.04
C PRO A 889 19.18 10.03 -8.26
N PHE A 890 18.60 10.52 -7.17
CA PHE A 890 17.41 11.38 -7.19
C PHE A 890 17.47 12.52 -6.17
N GLN A 891 16.79 13.61 -6.49
CA GLN A 891 16.43 14.74 -5.61
C GLN A 891 14.94 15.03 -5.84
N ASN A 892 14.07 14.35 -5.10
CA ASN A 892 12.66 14.12 -5.43
C ASN A 892 12.46 13.39 -6.78
N GLU A 893 12.99 13.92 -7.87
CA GLU A 893 13.00 13.32 -9.22
C GLU A 893 14.35 12.68 -9.57
N TYR A 894 14.34 11.74 -10.52
CA TYR A 894 15.52 11.02 -11.03
C TYR A 894 16.42 11.94 -11.87
N LEU A 895 17.71 11.97 -11.53
CA LEU A 895 18.66 12.94 -12.08
C LEU A 895 19.50 12.38 -13.24
N TYR A 896 20.05 11.18 -13.08
CA TYR A 896 20.80 10.50 -14.12
C TYR A 896 20.79 8.99 -13.93
N ALA A 897 21.06 8.24 -14.99
CA ALA A 897 21.21 6.80 -14.97
C ALA A 897 22.63 6.43 -15.43
N ALA A 898 23.29 5.55 -14.69
CA ALA A 898 24.62 5.07 -15.01
C ALA A 898 24.71 3.55 -14.86
N LEU A 899 25.39 2.89 -15.81
CA LEU A 899 25.83 1.52 -15.64
C LEU A 899 27.01 1.47 -14.66
N SER A 900 27.03 0.52 -13.75
CA SER A 900 28.01 0.43 -12.66
C SER A 900 28.34 -1.03 -12.34
N ASP A 901 29.30 -1.26 -11.46
CA ASP A 901 29.49 -2.54 -10.79
C ASP A 901 28.35 -2.82 -9.78
N ALA A 902 28.38 -3.98 -9.13
CA ALA A 902 27.34 -4.40 -8.20
C ALA A 902 27.19 -3.48 -6.97
N ASP A 903 28.29 -2.85 -6.54
CA ASP A 903 28.31 -1.94 -5.39
C ASP A 903 27.81 -0.53 -5.74
N GLY A 904 27.60 -0.24 -7.02
CA GLY A 904 27.20 1.08 -7.51
C GLY A 904 28.30 2.13 -7.37
N SER A 905 29.57 1.71 -7.39
CA SER A 905 30.71 2.56 -7.07
C SER A 905 30.86 3.72 -8.07
N GLU A 906 31.04 4.95 -7.58
CA GLU A 906 31.15 6.14 -8.45
C GLU A 906 32.25 6.00 -9.52
N ALA A 907 33.38 5.35 -9.17
CA ALA A 907 34.50 5.15 -10.08
C ALA A 907 34.18 4.19 -11.25
N SER A 908 33.20 3.30 -11.09
CA SER A 908 32.76 2.37 -12.14
C SER A 908 31.62 2.93 -12.99
N GLN A 909 31.02 4.07 -12.62
CA GLN A 909 29.83 4.59 -13.27
C GLN A 909 30.12 5.06 -14.70
N GLN A 910 29.37 4.49 -15.64
CA GLN A 910 29.26 4.95 -17.02
C GLN A 910 27.86 5.53 -17.20
N VAL A 911 27.78 6.86 -17.20
CA VAL A 911 26.52 7.58 -17.41
C VAL A 911 25.95 7.26 -18.80
N VAL A 912 24.68 6.88 -18.85
CA VAL A 912 23.96 6.53 -20.09
C VAL A 912 22.80 7.49 -20.40
N CYS A 913 22.32 8.22 -19.40
CA CYS A 913 21.28 9.24 -19.56
C CYS A 913 21.37 10.25 -18.42
N THR A 914 21.14 11.53 -18.70
CA THR A 914 21.03 12.58 -17.69
C THR A 914 19.80 13.45 -17.94
N VAL A 915 19.35 14.16 -16.90
CA VAL A 915 18.54 15.38 -17.08
C VAL A 915 19.16 16.29 -18.16
N PRO A 916 18.36 17.02 -18.97
CA PRO A 916 16.92 17.20 -18.85
C PRO A 916 16.06 16.06 -19.42
N ASP A 917 16.63 15.07 -20.10
CA ASP A 917 15.87 13.91 -20.60
C ASP A 917 15.21 13.17 -19.43
N LEU A 918 13.99 12.72 -19.65
CA LEU A 918 13.17 12.08 -18.62
C LEU A 918 13.75 10.72 -18.32
N ILE A 919 13.85 10.37 -17.04
CA ILE A 919 14.19 9.03 -16.58
C ILE A 919 13.04 8.59 -15.70
N SER A 920 12.41 7.47 -16.04
CA SER A 920 11.28 6.93 -15.30
C SER A 920 11.51 5.46 -14.97
N ILE A 921 11.22 5.09 -13.72
CA ILE A 921 11.25 3.70 -13.25
C ILE A 921 9.81 3.20 -13.24
N LEU A 922 9.54 2.17 -14.03
CA LEU A 922 8.21 1.58 -14.18
C LEU A 922 8.13 0.24 -13.47
N GLY A 923 7.05 0.02 -12.71
CA GLY A 923 6.73 -1.29 -12.12
C GLY A 923 6.34 -2.31 -13.19
N GLN A 924 6.11 -3.57 -12.79
CA GLN A 924 5.69 -4.64 -13.72
C GLN A 924 4.31 -4.42 -14.35
N ASP A 925 3.49 -3.57 -13.74
CA ASP A 925 2.24 -3.10 -14.31
C ASP A 925 2.46 -1.95 -15.31
N GLY A 926 3.64 -1.33 -15.37
CA GLY A 926 3.89 -0.15 -16.19
C GLY A 926 3.43 1.17 -15.54
N GLU A 927 3.00 1.16 -14.27
CA GLU A 927 2.84 2.40 -13.51
C GLU A 927 4.21 3.00 -13.17
N GLY A 928 4.27 4.34 -13.12
CA GLY A 928 5.45 5.06 -12.66
C GLY A 928 5.67 4.91 -11.15
N ILE A 929 6.90 4.57 -10.75
CA ILE A 929 7.28 4.46 -9.34
C ILE A 929 7.91 5.78 -8.89
N GLY A 930 7.35 6.40 -7.85
CA GLY A 930 7.91 7.59 -7.22
C GLY A 930 9.19 7.30 -6.42
N SER A 931 10.03 8.30 -6.20
CA SER A 931 11.26 8.14 -5.41
C SER A 931 10.98 7.73 -3.97
N GLN A 932 9.85 8.16 -3.40
CA GLN A 932 9.34 7.72 -2.10
C GLN A 932 8.85 6.27 -2.10
N ASP A 933 8.54 5.68 -3.25
CA ASP A 933 7.92 4.35 -3.40
C ASP A 933 8.92 3.25 -3.78
N LEU A 934 10.18 3.59 -4.13
CA LEU A 934 11.21 2.59 -4.47
C LEU A 934 11.51 1.63 -3.30
N ARG A 935 11.49 0.32 -3.54
CA ARG A 935 11.82 -0.71 -2.56
C ARG A 935 12.74 -1.75 -3.19
N TYR A 936 13.52 -2.43 -2.36
CA TYR A 936 14.27 -3.61 -2.79
C TYR A 936 13.31 -4.65 -3.39
N GLY A 937 13.76 -5.40 -4.39
CA GLY A 937 13.09 -6.60 -4.89
C GLY A 937 12.07 -6.31 -5.98
N LEU A 938 11.64 -5.05 -6.10
CA LEU A 938 10.79 -4.63 -7.20
C LEU A 938 11.51 -4.88 -8.53
N ARG A 939 10.84 -5.63 -9.41
CA ARG A 939 11.24 -5.76 -10.81
C ARG A 939 10.76 -4.54 -11.56
N VAL A 940 11.67 -3.88 -12.25
CA VAL A 940 11.43 -2.58 -12.87
C VAL A 940 12.02 -2.50 -14.27
N ASN A 941 11.41 -1.65 -15.06
CA ASN A 941 11.95 -1.18 -16.33
C ASN A 941 12.33 0.29 -16.19
N VAL A 942 13.58 0.63 -16.51
CA VAL A 942 14.08 2.01 -16.54
C VAL A 942 13.99 2.49 -17.97
N VAL A 943 13.10 3.44 -18.22
CA VAL A 943 12.91 4.05 -19.53
C VAL A 943 13.41 5.48 -19.51
N ALA A 944 13.92 5.94 -20.65
CA ALA A 944 14.23 7.35 -20.86
C ALA A 944 13.50 7.90 -22.09
N LEU A 945 13.01 9.13 -21.95
CA LEU A 945 12.30 9.87 -23.00
C LEU A 945 13.04 11.20 -23.27
N PRO A 946 13.17 11.62 -24.54
CA PRO A 946 13.88 12.85 -24.88
C PRO A 946 13.14 14.07 -24.32
N ALA A 947 13.89 15.01 -23.76
CA ALA A 947 13.34 16.29 -23.33
C ALA A 947 12.93 17.14 -24.54
N HIS A 948 11.93 18.00 -24.33
CA HIS A 948 11.54 19.01 -25.31
C HIS A 948 12.73 19.90 -25.72
N PRO A 949 12.85 20.33 -27.01
CA PRO A 949 14.00 21.09 -27.50
C PRO A 949 14.32 22.38 -26.73
N LEU A 950 13.34 23.00 -26.07
CA LEU A 950 13.57 24.15 -25.19
C LEU A 950 14.61 23.85 -24.09
N TRP A 951 14.61 22.62 -23.56
CA TRP A 951 15.57 22.17 -22.56
C TRP A 951 16.97 21.89 -23.10
N LYS A 952 17.09 21.67 -24.41
CA LYS A 952 18.36 21.37 -25.09
C LYS A 952 19.10 22.64 -25.56
N THR A 953 18.53 23.82 -25.35
CA THR A 953 19.20 25.10 -25.58
C THR A 953 20.21 25.43 -24.46
N ASP A 954 21.16 26.35 -24.71
CA ASP A 954 22.09 26.82 -23.68
C ASP A 954 21.40 27.35 -22.41
N LYS A 955 20.23 27.99 -22.56
CA LYS A 955 19.44 28.48 -21.42
C LYS A 955 18.78 27.33 -20.66
N GLY A 956 18.14 26.41 -21.39
CA GLY A 956 17.51 25.21 -20.81
C GLY A 956 18.52 24.34 -20.07
N MET A 957 19.67 24.06 -20.69
CA MET A 957 20.70 23.17 -20.15
C MET A 957 21.35 23.72 -18.86
N LYS A 958 21.49 25.05 -18.75
CA LYS A 958 22.02 25.70 -17.53
C LYS A 958 21.10 25.56 -16.32
N VAL A 959 19.79 25.41 -16.53
CA VAL A 959 18.80 25.35 -15.46
C VAL A 959 18.34 23.90 -15.23
N GLY A 960 17.84 23.23 -16.26
CA GLY A 960 17.27 21.88 -16.17
C GLY A 960 18.22 20.75 -16.56
N GLY A 961 19.45 21.05 -16.98
CA GLY A 961 20.50 20.08 -17.28
C GLY A 961 21.43 19.80 -16.09
N PRO A 962 22.48 18.98 -16.27
CA PRO A 962 23.30 18.48 -15.16
C PRO A 962 23.94 19.58 -14.31
N GLU A 963 24.40 20.66 -14.94
CA GLU A 963 25.00 21.82 -14.24
C GLU A 963 24.00 22.49 -13.29
N GLY A 964 22.72 22.59 -13.69
CA GLY A 964 21.67 23.21 -12.87
C GLY A 964 21.37 22.44 -11.58
N PHE A 965 21.64 21.14 -11.56
CA PHE A 965 21.57 20.27 -10.37
C PHE A 965 22.91 20.15 -9.63
N GLY A 966 23.94 20.92 -10.03
CA GLY A 966 25.27 20.85 -9.44
C GLY A 966 26.05 19.58 -9.78
N LEU A 967 25.62 18.82 -10.81
CA LEU A 967 26.29 17.61 -11.25
C LEU A 967 27.50 17.95 -12.12
N LYS A 968 28.65 17.37 -11.80
CA LYS A 968 29.91 17.55 -12.54
C LYS A 968 30.07 16.52 -13.67
N ILE A 969 29.00 16.30 -14.43
CA ILE A 969 28.94 15.34 -15.55
C ILE A 969 28.40 16.05 -16.80
N PRO A 970 28.85 15.70 -18.01
CA PRO A 970 28.29 16.24 -19.25
C PRO A 970 26.87 15.70 -19.49
N TYR A 971 26.07 16.46 -20.24
CA TYR A 971 24.78 15.97 -20.74
C TYR A 971 24.97 14.71 -21.59
N THR A 972 24.22 13.67 -21.28
CA THR A 972 24.13 12.44 -22.06
C THR A 972 22.66 12.17 -22.35
N GLY A 973 22.26 12.31 -23.62
CA GLY A 973 20.86 12.16 -24.02
C GLY A 973 20.51 10.77 -24.55
N VAL A 974 19.23 10.55 -24.82
CA VAL A 974 18.77 9.38 -25.60
C VAL A 974 19.11 9.54 -27.10
N ASP A 975 19.43 8.42 -27.76
CA ASP A 975 19.86 8.39 -29.17
C ASP A 975 18.77 8.83 -30.16
N ASN A 976 17.51 8.80 -29.73
CA ASN A 976 16.36 9.20 -30.55
C ASN A 976 16.09 10.70 -30.40
N ASP A 977 15.90 11.38 -31.54
CA ASP A 977 15.47 12.77 -31.56
C ASP A 977 14.10 12.94 -30.90
N PHE A 978 13.88 14.10 -30.30
CA PHE A 978 12.57 14.46 -29.77
C PHE A 978 11.52 14.46 -30.88
N VAL A 979 10.38 13.81 -30.63
CA VAL A 979 9.20 13.84 -31.50
C VAL A 979 8.08 14.53 -30.72
N GLU A 980 7.50 15.56 -31.31
CA GLU A 980 6.34 16.25 -30.72
C GLU A 980 5.21 15.24 -30.48
N GLY A 981 4.62 15.28 -29.28
CA GLY A 981 3.53 14.37 -28.93
C GLY A 981 2.36 14.49 -29.90
N ARG A 982 1.79 13.34 -30.29
CA ARG A 982 0.57 13.30 -31.10
C ARG A 982 -0.55 14.05 -30.39
N SER A 983 -1.26 14.92 -31.10
CA SER A 983 -2.42 15.61 -30.55
C SER A 983 -3.67 14.75 -30.70
N VAL A 984 -4.33 14.45 -29.57
CA VAL A 984 -5.68 13.83 -29.56
C VAL A 984 -6.67 14.70 -30.32
N ILE A 985 -6.55 16.03 -30.19
CA ILE A 985 -7.45 16.99 -30.81
C ILE A 985 -7.30 16.97 -32.33
N ASP A 986 -6.06 17.03 -32.85
CA ASP A 986 -5.83 17.05 -34.29
C ASP A 986 -6.19 15.69 -34.95
N GLU A 987 -6.03 14.57 -34.23
CA GLU A 987 -6.29 13.22 -34.75
C GLU A 987 -7.77 12.84 -34.76
N PHE A 988 -8.51 13.18 -33.70
CA PHE A 988 -9.91 12.76 -33.53
C PHE A 988 -10.92 13.87 -33.84
N GLY A 989 -10.46 15.09 -34.15
CA GLY A 989 -11.34 16.24 -34.45
C GLY A 989 -11.81 16.35 -35.90
N ALA A 990 -11.42 15.42 -36.78
CA ALA A 990 -11.69 15.43 -38.23
C ALA A 990 -13.04 14.83 -38.63
#